data_AF-A0A7M3ZZM2-F1
#
_entry.id   AF-A0A7M3ZZM2-F1
#
_cell.length_a   1.000
_cell.length_b   1.000
_cell.length_c   1.000
_cell.angle_alpha   90.00
_cell.angle_beta   90.00
_cell.angle_gamma   90.00
#
_symmetry.space_group_name_H-M   'P 1'
#
loop_
_entity.id
_entity.type
_entity.pdbx_description
1 polymer ?
#
loop_
_entity_poly.entity_id
_entity_poly.type
_entity_poly.pdbx_seq_one_letter_code
_entity_poly.pdbx_strand_id
1 'polypeptide(L)'
;DIVSSDGWVPPNVDALLWESSAHGGVIHSNSWGDDTTAYTERTGRFDAYARAVPWSLAVIAPGNSGEGVLEPANGRNVVAVSASTKSLDAERWGSTAYGPTEAGTDGIFVLAPGANILSAGADGFWDTNNENLRTSSGSSMATPHAAGAAAVVQQLYQDGWITHENDVLTNRYLSDIKPAWADPAPMFRGVELGEGFTPSGSLLRASLALATTPLPETVRNGGAGGHDLHNPYDGWGVLNLSQLMDPSAAAPGGDVWIHDSYRLVDGTVADWFSQHGGNTHDLSGVDGEAWAGQGSMGPFLRTGDMFTDRLTLVNGEDVRIRMAFPAQPEPAVVDDLQLRVRLQDGTILLPDRLRSGGFAPTEFYPDVVDTNNTTAFPSSNETVVGIDIPWSYLYGSSYIDVDVVARFVQPGGTQGAVGLDGDAVGFALAVKGVQRDSTGFDDDDGDGVFNTYDACPTEAAFPQHDADRDGCLDDGDDDGVPNLVDACPYERAPPQFDSDRDGCVDDGDGDGVADDNDLCPEEAWEYMDANSDGCDDVSQWFLMITPIDACYSAYTYGTSCSMWIRSIEVTVDERTIHQESGSILVLSNSVGATDRSWVYVFDKSQDASIENATKIELELEILFWHSSLQATQGRQFGSWPGNWDPFPSYTSPIVYWDYQVEFQKGMLGENREEERVVTVSNRQYSATASYQTHTFGWSYQSITDVDGDGYTVPGATYDGPCQNYACSVRFNNVFDAFPNDATQWSDSDGDGYGDNASGYRGDLFPDDPYEWADDDGDGYGNNSDACPSVYGTSSWYDRSGCPDLDEDGFADEDEVCPGEYGTSPYQLELGCPDPDGDGYADNFSDVCPGVYGTAYGYGMWGCPDTDLDGWADPGSAGASPLDPGIDRCPDRYGTAFQGEYIGCRDTDGDGWADVEDDLPNDGEYWVDSDGDGVADEEDLFAHNRLISHEGHVAALMFLGVFVACVAGLLFLRRHRAAEEAMAEELTAWLDGFRGPSTEQQNDEYESPAPYETKMF
;
A
#
# COMPACT_ATOMS: atom_id res chain seq x y z
N ASP A 1 -70.38 3.91 -3.09
CA ASP A 1 -71.36 4.70 -2.33
C ASP A 1 -71.71 3.91 -1.07
N ILE A 2 -71.32 4.46 0.09
CA ILE A 2 -71.40 3.84 1.43
C ILE A 2 -72.76 4.08 2.10
N VAL A 3 -73.67 4.77 1.42
CA VAL A 3 -75.04 5.00 1.86
C VAL A 3 -75.97 4.18 0.97
N SER A 4 -76.61 3.16 1.55
CA SER A 4 -77.65 2.40 0.86
C SER A 4 -79.05 2.83 1.35
N SER A 5 -80.10 2.27 0.74
CA SER A 5 -81.48 2.43 1.21
C SER A 5 -81.70 1.91 2.64
N ASP A 6 -80.77 1.10 3.16
CA ASP A 6 -80.78 0.55 4.51
C ASP A 6 -79.92 1.38 5.50
N GLY A 7 -79.30 2.47 5.05
CA GLY A 7 -78.46 3.35 5.85
C GLY A 7 -76.96 3.28 5.53
N TRP A 8 -76.15 3.86 6.42
CA TRP A 8 -74.69 3.88 6.32
C TRP A 8 -74.13 2.50 6.68
N VAL A 9 -73.52 1.80 5.72
CA VAL A 9 -72.85 0.51 5.94
C VAL A 9 -71.42 0.66 5.44
N PRO A 10 -70.55 1.39 6.18
CA PRO A 10 -69.18 1.59 5.77
C PRO A 10 -68.43 0.25 5.77
N PRO A 11 -67.46 0.05 4.86
CA PRO A 11 -66.46 -0.99 5.05
C PRO A 11 -65.70 -0.72 6.36
N ASN A 12 -64.99 -1.74 6.84
CA ASN A 12 -64.15 -1.55 8.02
C ASN A 12 -63.13 -0.43 7.80
N VAL A 13 -62.77 0.26 8.88
CA VAL A 13 -61.98 1.49 8.77
C VAL A 13 -60.56 1.28 8.28
N ASP A 14 -59.98 0.11 8.57
CA ASP A 14 -58.70 -0.34 8.03
C ASP A 14 -58.70 -0.40 6.50
N ALA A 15 -59.78 -0.86 5.87
CA ALA A 15 -59.91 -0.86 4.41
C ALA A 15 -59.98 0.56 3.83
N LEU A 16 -60.62 1.50 4.54
CA LEU A 16 -60.66 2.92 4.13
C LEU A 16 -59.27 3.58 4.24
N LEU A 17 -58.55 3.30 5.33
CA LEU A 17 -57.19 3.79 5.52
C LEU A 17 -56.23 3.17 4.49
N TRP A 18 -56.39 1.88 4.20
CA TRP A 18 -55.66 1.19 3.14
C TRP A 18 -55.90 1.83 1.77
N GLU A 19 -57.15 2.05 1.39
CA GLU A 19 -57.51 2.69 0.12
C GLU A 19 -56.90 4.10 0.03
N SER A 20 -56.96 4.87 1.12
CA SER A 20 -56.33 6.18 1.20
C SER A 20 -54.83 6.10 0.95
N SER A 21 -54.11 5.22 1.65
CA SER A 21 -52.66 5.06 1.50
C SER A 21 -52.27 4.54 0.11
N ALA A 22 -53.04 3.62 -0.47
CA ALA A 22 -52.83 3.11 -1.83
C ALA A 22 -52.91 4.22 -2.90
N HIS A 23 -53.61 5.32 -2.60
CA HIS A 23 -53.71 6.51 -3.44
C HIS A 23 -52.81 7.67 -2.99
N GLY A 24 -51.81 7.41 -2.13
CA GLY A 24 -50.85 8.39 -1.65
C GLY A 24 -51.36 9.28 -0.51
N GLY A 25 -52.48 8.92 0.11
CA GLY A 25 -53.06 9.65 1.23
C GLY A 25 -52.28 9.41 2.53
N VAL A 26 -51.66 10.49 3.03
CA VAL A 26 -50.96 10.55 4.33
C VAL A 26 -51.92 10.95 5.44
N ILE A 27 -52.75 11.97 5.20
CA ILE A 27 -53.68 12.53 6.21
C ILE A 27 -55.11 12.13 5.90
N HIS A 28 -55.80 11.55 6.89
CA HIS A 28 -57.20 11.14 6.78
C HIS A 28 -58.09 11.86 7.79
N SER A 29 -58.97 12.75 7.30
CA SER A 29 -59.86 13.57 8.15
C SER A 29 -61.20 12.89 8.41
N ASN A 30 -61.52 12.61 9.68
CA ASN A 30 -62.72 11.90 10.13
C ASN A 30 -63.58 12.78 11.05
N SER A 31 -64.53 13.50 10.48
CA SER A 31 -65.48 14.34 11.25
C SER A 31 -66.71 13.56 11.77
N TRP A 32 -66.50 12.34 12.26
CA TRP A 32 -67.54 11.41 12.71
C TRP A 32 -67.00 10.50 13.83
N GLY A 33 -67.92 9.87 14.55
CA GLY A 33 -67.63 8.95 15.67
C GLY A 33 -68.94 8.37 16.23
N ASP A 34 -68.82 7.39 17.12
CA ASP A 34 -69.99 6.81 17.82
C ASP A 34 -70.08 7.39 19.23
N ASP A 35 -71.30 7.43 19.79
CA ASP A 35 -71.59 8.01 21.11
C ASP A 35 -71.19 7.05 22.25
N THR A 36 -69.90 6.70 22.31
CA THR A 36 -69.28 5.93 23.39
C THR A 36 -67.85 6.40 23.63
N THR A 37 -67.44 6.43 24.90
CA THR A 37 -66.08 6.78 25.36
C THR A 37 -65.14 5.58 25.47
N ALA A 38 -65.68 4.38 25.29
CA ALA A 38 -64.92 3.13 25.35
C ALA A 38 -63.93 3.02 24.19
N TYR A 39 -62.75 2.45 24.46
CA TYR A 39 -61.82 2.05 23.42
C TYR A 39 -62.36 0.81 22.70
N THR A 40 -62.80 0.96 21.45
CA THR A 40 -63.44 -0.14 20.71
C THR A 40 -62.47 -0.80 19.73
N GLU A 41 -62.91 -1.90 19.11
CA GLU A 41 -62.17 -2.52 18.01
C GLU A 41 -61.88 -1.53 16.87
N ARG A 42 -62.80 -0.60 16.59
CA ARG A 42 -62.60 0.42 15.55
C ARG A 42 -61.52 1.42 15.94
N THR A 43 -61.49 1.87 17.19
CA THR A 43 -60.37 2.68 17.72
C THR A 43 -59.06 1.89 17.61
N GLY A 44 -59.06 0.62 18.01
CA GLY A 44 -57.92 -0.28 17.89
C GLY A 44 -57.39 -0.39 16.46
N ARG A 45 -58.26 -0.43 15.44
CA ARG A 45 -57.83 -0.46 14.03
C ARG A 45 -57.16 0.82 13.56
N PHE A 46 -57.55 1.99 14.06
CA PHE A 46 -56.84 3.24 13.76
C PHE A 46 -55.42 3.20 14.33
N ASP A 47 -55.28 2.80 15.59
CA ASP A 47 -53.97 2.70 16.24
C ASP A 47 -53.10 1.64 15.56
N ALA A 48 -53.69 0.49 15.25
CA ALA A 48 -53.00 -0.60 14.58
C ALA A 48 -52.49 -0.20 13.19
N TYR A 49 -53.33 0.49 12.41
CA TYR A 49 -52.97 0.93 11.07
C TYR A 49 -51.88 2.01 11.12
N ALA A 50 -51.93 2.96 12.04
CA ALA A 50 -50.86 3.95 12.20
C ALA A 50 -49.52 3.32 12.64
N ARG A 51 -49.55 2.21 13.38
CA ARG A 51 -48.35 1.43 13.74
C ARG A 51 -47.80 0.62 12.55
N ALA A 52 -48.67 0.05 11.72
CA ALA A 52 -48.29 -0.73 10.55
C ALA A 52 -47.89 0.14 9.34
N VAL A 53 -48.51 1.32 9.19
CA VAL A 53 -48.25 2.30 8.12
C VAL A 53 -47.87 3.63 8.78
N PRO A 54 -46.59 3.84 9.11
CA PRO A 54 -46.13 4.97 9.93
C PRO A 54 -46.47 6.36 9.38
N TRP A 55 -46.65 6.50 8.07
CA TRP A 55 -47.03 7.76 7.42
C TRP A 55 -48.54 8.08 7.50
N SER A 56 -49.39 7.13 7.92
CA SER A 56 -50.83 7.37 8.01
C SER A 56 -51.20 8.13 9.27
N LEU A 57 -51.75 9.33 9.12
CA LEU A 57 -52.25 10.16 10.22
C LEU A 57 -53.77 10.34 10.13
N ALA A 58 -54.48 9.80 11.12
CA ALA A 58 -55.91 10.03 11.27
C ALA A 58 -56.20 11.26 12.14
N VAL A 59 -56.94 12.23 11.60
CA VAL A 59 -57.39 13.44 12.30
C VAL A 59 -58.89 13.30 12.57
N ILE A 60 -59.30 13.25 13.84
CA ILE A 60 -60.64 12.75 14.21
C ILE A 60 -61.38 13.76 15.11
N ALA A 61 -62.69 13.91 14.89
CA ALA A 61 -63.55 14.70 15.76
C ALA A 61 -63.88 13.92 17.05
N PRO A 62 -63.60 14.46 18.25
CA PRO A 62 -63.88 13.81 19.53
C PRO A 62 -65.35 13.86 19.97
N GLY A 63 -66.22 14.47 19.15
CA GLY A 63 -67.64 14.61 19.46
C GLY A 63 -68.05 15.98 19.95
N ASN A 64 -69.36 16.13 20.18
CA ASN A 64 -70.01 17.37 20.64
C ASN A 64 -70.87 17.12 21.90
N SER A 65 -70.42 16.19 22.75
CA SER A 65 -71.11 15.68 23.95
C SER A 65 -70.80 16.47 25.23
N GLY A 66 -69.70 17.22 25.27
CA GLY A 66 -69.19 17.87 26.48
C GLY A 66 -68.10 17.06 27.15
N GLU A 67 -68.36 16.40 28.28
CA GLU A 67 -67.38 15.57 28.98
C GLU A 67 -67.25 14.20 28.30
N GLY A 68 -66.02 13.71 28.12
CA GLY A 68 -65.70 12.43 27.51
C GLY A 68 -65.37 12.54 26.01
N VAL A 69 -64.28 11.89 25.61
CA VAL A 69 -63.83 11.79 24.20
C VAL A 69 -64.47 10.58 23.54
N LEU A 70 -65.24 10.81 22.48
CA LEU A 70 -65.95 9.76 21.76
C LEU A 70 -65.02 8.96 20.84
N GLU A 71 -65.31 7.68 20.66
CA GLU A 71 -64.59 6.86 19.69
C GLU A 71 -64.87 7.32 18.23
N PRO A 72 -63.91 7.16 17.31
CA PRO A 72 -62.57 6.60 17.48
C PRO A 72 -61.50 7.63 17.88
N ALA A 73 -61.88 8.85 18.26
CA ALA A 73 -60.93 9.91 18.61
C ALA A 73 -60.20 9.65 19.94
N ASN A 74 -60.67 8.69 20.73
CA ASN A 74 -60.01 8.22 21.95
C ASN A 74 -58.84 7.24 21.67
N GLY A 75 -58.39 7.12 20.42
CA GLY A 75 -57.21 6.35 20.03
C GLY A 75 -55.90 7.01 20.49
N ARG A 76 -54.83 6.22 20.52
CA ARG A 76 -53.50 6.62 21.01
C ARG A 76 -52.64 7.25 19.91
N ASN A 77 -52.86 6.91 18.65
CA ASN A 77 -52.06 7.34 17.50
C ASN A 77 -52.75 8.41 16.64
N VAL A 78 -53.94 8.85 17.05
CA VAL A 78 -54.78 9.78 16.28
C VAL A 78 -54.64 11.21 16.78
N VAL A 79 -54.98 12.18 15.92
CA VAL A 79 -55.09 13.59 16.30
C VAL A 79 -56.55 13.91 16.58
N ALA A 80 -56.93 13.91 17.85
CA ALA A 80 -58.27 14.28 18.30
C ALA A 80 -58.41 15.81 18.37
N VAL A 81 -59.34 16.37 17.57
CA VAL A 81 -59.43 17.82 17.37
C VAL A 81 -60.68 18.40 17.98
N SER A 82 -60.51 19.14 19.06
CA SER A 82 -61.61 19.82 19.73
C SER A 82 -61.83 21.24 19.17
N ALA A 83 -63.03 21.80 19.34
CA ALA A 83 -63.40 23.07 18.72
C ALA A 83 -63.11 24.27 19.61
N SER A 84 -62.47 25.30 19.04
CA SER A 84 -62.34 26.63 19.63
C SER A 84 -63.24 27.68 18.93
N THR A 85 -63.36 28.84 19.57
CA THR A 85 -63.99 30.03 18.99
C THR A 85 -63.06 30.74 17.99
N LYS A 86 -63.64 31.46 17.04
CA LYS A 86 -62.91 32.29 16.06
C LYS A 86 -62.52 33.66 16.64
N SER A 87 -61.64 33.68 17.63
CA SER A 87 -61.25 34.90 18.36
C SER A 87 -59.73 34.98 18.53
N LEU A 88 -59.20 36.20 18.68
CA LEU A 88 -57.82 36.43 19.13
C LEU A 88 -57.64 35.97 20.59
N ASP A 89 -58.66 36.19 21.41
CA ASP A 89 -58.83 35.57 22.73
C ASP A 89 -59.69 34.32 22.53
N ALA A 90 -59.09 33.26 21.98
CA ALA A 90 -59.80 32.02 21.72
C ALA A 90 -60.28 31.40 23.04
N GLU A 91 -61.43 30.73 22.98
CA GLU A 91 -61.97 29.92 24.07
C GLU A 91 -62.43 28.59 23.48
N ARG A 92 -62.54 27.55 24.30
CA ARG A 92 -63.15 26.28 23.90
C ARG A 92 -64.63 26.49 23.58
N TRP A 93 -65.11 25.93 22.46
CA TRP A 93 -66.53 25.97 22.14
C TRP A 93 -67.30 25.07 23.10
N GLY A 94 -68.22 25.63 23.89
CA GLY A 94 -68.76 24.97 25.09
C GLY A 94 -69.41 23.58 24.91
N SER A 95 -69.79 23.19 23.70
CA SER A 95 -70.37 21.87 23.39
C SER A 95 -69.36 20.85 22.85
N THR A 96 -68.09 21.21 22.65
CA THR A 96 -67.08 20.26 22.18
C THR A 96 -66.70 19.25 23.26
N ALA A 97 -66.27 18.06 22.86
CA ALA A 97 -65.75 17.05 23.77
C ALA A 97 -64.43 17.48 24.45
N TYR A 98 -64.19 17.00 25.66
CA TYR A 98 -62.92 17.10 26.38
C TYR A 98 -62.66 15.82 27.19
N GLY A 99 -61.40 15.50 27.46
CA GLY A 99 -61.00 14.28 28.16
C GLY A 99 -60.98 14.40 29.69
N PRO A 100 -60.27 13.48 30.38
CA PRO A 100 -59.41 12.43 29.84
C PRO A 100 -60.19 11.29 29.16
N THR A 101 -59.49 10.40 28.43
CA THR A 101 -60.06 9.14 27.93
C THR A 101 -60.16 8.09 29.04
N GLU A 102 -60.93 7.02 28.80
CA GLU A 102 -60.95 5.86 29.69
C GLU A 102 -59.58 5.13 29.76
N ALA A 103 -58.76 5.27 28.72
CA ALA A 103 -57.40 4.75 28.67
C ALA A 103 -56.38 5.63 29.42
N GLY A 104 -56.82 6.73 30.05
CA GLY A 104 -55.96 7.58 30.88
C GLY A 104 -55.05 8.55 30.11
N THR A 105 -55.36 8.81 28.84
CA THR A 105 -54.76 9.91 28.06
C THR A 105 -55.58 11.19 28.21
N ASP A 106 -55.01 12.35 27.91
CA ASP A 106 -55.71 13.64 27.82
C ASP A 106 -56.87 13.57 26.82
N GLY A 107 -56.71 12.76 25.78
CA GLY A 107 -57.74 12.47 24.78
C GLY A 107 -57.97 13.56 23.75
N ILE A 108 -57.85 14.83 24.11
CA ILE A 108 -57.80 15.94 23.15
C ILE A 108 -56.35 16.20 22.78
N PHE A 109 -56.05 16.21 21.49
CA PHE A 109 -54.71 16.51 21.00
C PHE A 109 -54.51 18.02 20.82
N VAL A 110 -55.40 18.67 20.05
CA VAL A 110 -55.32 20.11 19.75
C VAL A 110 -56.71 20.74 19.62
N LEU A 111 -56.74 22.06 19.72
CA LEU A 111 -57.89 22.89 19.43
C LEU A 111 -57.75 23.57 18.06
N ALA A 112 -58.84 23.59 17.29
CA ALA A 112 -58.92 24.36 16.04
C ALA A 112 -60.27 25.11 15.94
N PRO A 113 -60.34 26.22 15.19
CA PRO A 113 -61.58 26.97 15.02
C PRO A 113 -62.72 26.08 14.50
N GLY A 114 -63.74 25.87 15.33
CA GLY A 114 -64.89 25.01 15.02
C GLY A 114 -66.24 25.69 15.22
N ALA A 115 -66.28 26.91 15.76
CA ALA A 115 -67.52 27.65 16.00
C ALA A 115 -67.86 28.63 14.87
N ASN A 116 -69.07 28.53 14.32
CA ASN A 116 -69.62 29.39 13.26
C ASN A 116 -68.70 29.49 12.03
N ILE A 117 -68.24 28.32 11.56
CA ILE A 117 -67.40 28.17 10.38
C ILE A 117 -68.27 28.22 9.13
N LEU A 118 -67.88 29.09 8.19
CA LEU A 118 -68.50 29.21 6.87
C LEU A 118 -67.71 28.33 5.90
N SER A 119 -68.38 27.36 5.26
CA SER A 119 -67.76 26.46 4.28
C SER A 119 -68.73 26.14 3.14
N ALA A 120 -68.30 25.34 2.16
CA ALA A 120 -69.09 24.96 0.98
C ALA A 120 -70.42 24.31 1.38
N GLY A 121 -71.52 24.76 0.75
CA GLY A 121 -72.87 24.26 0.99
C GLY A 121 -73.36 23.37 -0.14
N ALA A 122 -73.44 22.05 0.09
CA ALA A 122 -73.95 21.11 -0.90
C ALA A 122 -75.38 21.46 -1.39
N ASP A 123 -75.61 21.39 -2.70
CA ASP A 123 -76.91 21.59 -3.35
C ASP A 123 -77.70 20.26 -3.52
N GLY A 124 -77.06 19.13 -3.19
CA GLY A 124 -77.66 17.80 -3.24
C GLY A 124 -77.46 17.06 -4.56
N PHE A 125 -76.68 17.61 -5.50
CA PHE A 125 -76.32 16.96 -6.76
C PHE A 125 -74.81 16.72 -6.79
N TRP A 126 -74.40 15.51 -7.21
CA TRP A 126 -73.00 15.06 -7.12
C TRP A 126 -72.16 15.45 -8.34
N ASP A 127 -72.80 15.85 -9.44
CA ASP A 127 -72.19 16.20 -10.71
C ASP A 127 -72.30 17.70 -11.03
N THR A 128 -72.63 18.53 -10.04
CA THR A 128 -72.76 19.99 -10.19
C THR A 128 -71.74 20.75 -9.34
N ASN A 129 -71.34 21.92 -9.85
CA ASN A 129 -70.60 22.91 -9.07
C ASN A 129 -71.55 24.05 -8.68
N ASN A 130 -71.42 24.56 -7.46
CA ASN A 130 -72.16 25.73 -6.98
C ASN A 130 -71.28 26.63 -6.09
N GLU A 131 -71.71 27.86 -5.85
CA GLU A 131 -71.01 28.84 -5.00
C GLU A 131 -71.66 29.01 -3.62
N ASN A 132 -72.51 28.05 -3.22
CA ASN A 132 -73.27 28.17 -1.99
C ASN A 132 -72.35 27.99 -0.77
N LEU A 133 -72.62 28.76 0.29
CA LEU A 133 -71.90 28.68 1.56
C LEU A 133 -72.87 28.43 2.70
N ARG A 134 -72.47 27.59 3.66
CA ARG A 134 -73.26 27.26 4.84
C ARG A 134 -72.42 27.45 6.10
N THR A 135 -73.04 28.03 7.12
CA THR A 135 -72.45 28.13 8.46
C THR A 135 -72.79 26.89 9.29
N SER A 136 -71.79 26.30 9.92
CA SER A 136 -71.93 25.16 10.85
C SER A 136 -71.00 25.34 12.07
N SER A 137 -71.26 24.62 13.16
CA SER A 137 -70.40 24.59 14.34
C SER A 137 -70.23 23.16 14.86
N GLY A 138 -69.06 22.85 15.40
CA GLY A 138 -68.77 21.55 16.02
C GLY A 138 -67.30 21.17 15.90
N SER A 139 -66.89 20.15 16.63
CA SER A 139 -65.62 19.45 16.39
C SER A 139 -65.52 18.97 14.94
N SER A 140 -66.64 18.58 14.33
CA SER A 140 -66.72 18.25 12.90
C SER A 140 -66.25 19.35 11.94
N MET A 141 -66.26 20.62 12.37
CA MET A 141 -65.71 21.75 11.61
C MET A 141 -64.25 22.05 11.98
N ALA A 142 -63.85 21.75 13.23
CA ALA A 142 -62.48 21.91 13.70
C ALA A 142 -61.54 20.85 13.10
N THR A 143 -61.98 19.60 13.00
CA THR A 143 -61.21 18.47 12.45
C THR A 143 -60.67 18.72 11.05
N PRO A 144 -61.47 19.13 10.03
CA PRO A 144 -60.93 19.43 8.70
C PRO A 144 -60.04 20.68 8.70
N HIS A 145 -60.22 21.61 9.66
CA HIS A 145 -59.32 22.74 9.83
C HIS A 145 -57.94 22.28 10.27
N ALA A 146 -57.86 21.41 11.28
CA ALA A 146 -56.62 20.82 11.75
C ALA A 146 -56.00 19.87 10.70
N ALA A 147 -56.80 19.11 9.96
CA ALA A 147 -56.30 18.29 8.85
C ALA A 147 -55.68 19.16 7.74
N GLY A 148 -56.28 20.32 7.44
CA GLY A 148 -55.69 21.31 6.54
C GLY A 148 -54.37 21.88 7.07
N ALA A 149 -54.30 22.18 8.37
CA ALA A 149 -53.05 22.61 9.01
C ALA A 149 -51.97 21.52 8.95
N ALA A 150 -52.33 20.26 9.20
CA ALA A 150 -51.44 19.11 9.05
C ALA A 150 -50.95 18.95 7.60
N ALA A 151 -51.82 19.19 6.60
CA ALA A 151 -51.44 19.16 5.20
C ALA A 151 -50.47 20.28 4.81
N VAL A 152 -50.62 21.48 5.40
CA VAL A 152 -49.63 22.56 5.24
C VAL A 152 -48.31 22.14 5.86
N VAL A 153 -48.30 21.58 7.08
CA VAL A 153 -47.07 21.08 7.71
C VAL A 153 -46.42 19.98 6.87
N GLN A 154 -47.19 19.02 6.38
CA GLN A 154 -46.71 17.99 5.45
C GLN A 154 -46.06 18.63 4.21
N GLN A 155 -46.72 19.61 3.60
CA GLN A 155 -46.18 20.32 2.45
C GLN A 155 -44.87 21.03 2.78
N LEU A 156 -44.72 21.62 3.96
CA LEU A 156 -43.47 22.28 4.35
C LEU A 156 -42.28 21.30 4.39
N TYR A 157 -42.48 20.06 4.79
CA TYR A 157 -41.46 19.02 4.68
C TYR A 157 -41.22 18.60 3.22
N GLN A 158 -42.29 18.38 2.46
CA GLN A 158 -42.18 17.92 1.06
C GLN A 158 -41.58 18.95 0.12
N ASP A 159 -41.79 20.23 0.38
CA ASP A 159 -41.23 21.35 -0.39
C ASP A 159 -39.85 21.79 0.16
N GLY A 160 -39.34 21.16 1.23
CA GLY A 160 -38.01 21.43 1.79
C GLY A 160 -37.90 22.74 2.57
N TRP A 161 -38.99 23.24 3.15
CA TRP A 161 -39.03 24.40 4.06
C TRP A 161 -38.67 24.06 5.49
N ILE A 162 -38.96 22.83 5.91
CA ILE A 162 -38.45 22.22 7.12
C ILE A 162 -37.69 20.98 6.67
N THR A 163 -36.40 20.96 6.94
CA THR A 163 -35.47 19.97 6.41
C THR A 163 -34.79 19.27 7.58
N HIS A 164 -34.14 18.16 7.29
CA HIS A 164 -33.24 17.53 8.23
C HIS A 164 -31.96 18.36 8.39
N GLU A 165 -31.16 18.02 9.40
CA GLU A 165 -29.79 18.51 9.52
C GLU A 165 -28.96 18.15 8.29
N ASN A 166 -28.08 19.07 7.90
CA ASN A 166 -27.10 18.90 6.82
C ASN A 166 -27.69 18.62 5.42
N ASP A 167 -29.02 18.71 5.24
CA ASP A 167 -29.67 18.62 3.92
C ASP A 167 -29.15 19.76 3.00
N VAL A 168 -28.72 19.40 1.78
CA VAL A 168 -28.21 20.37 0.81
C VAL A 168 -29.31 21.37 0.41
N LEU A 169 -29.08 22.64 0.72
CA LEU A 169 -29.99 23.71 0.31
C LEU A 169 -29.75 24.10 -1.14
N THR A 170 -30.81 24.04 -1.94
CA THR A 170 -30.80 24.44 -3.34
C THR A 170 -31.60 25.72 -3.54
N ASN A 171 -31.02 26.69 -4.24
CA ASN A 171 -31.73 27.91 -4.61
C ASN A 171 -32.76 27.59 -5.71
N ARG A 172 -34.04 27.86 -5.45
CA ARG A 172 -35.16 27.71 -6.38
C ARG A 172 -35.78 29.07 -6.67
N TYR A 173 -35.96 29.40 -7.95
CA TYR A 173 -36.65 30.64 -8.30
C TYR A 173 -38.14 30.53 -7.98
N LEU A 174 -38.70 31.58 -7.38
CA LEU A 174 -40.15 31.64 -7.11
C LEU A 174 -40.99 31.53 -8.38
N SER A 175 -40.43 31.84 -9.56
CA SER A 175 -41.11 31.60 -10.84
C SER A 175 -41.42 30.13 -11.10
N ASP A 176 -40.61 29.23 -10.56
CA ASP A 176 -40.59 27.81 -10.91
C ASP A 176 -41.48 27.01 -9.96
N ILE A 177 -41.53 27.42 -8.69
CA ILE A 177 -42.30 26.76 -7.63
C ILE A 177 -43.62 27.46 -7.32
N LYS A 178 -43.92 28.62 -7.92
CA LYS A 178 -45.21 29.28 -7.69
C LYS A 178 -46.34 28.42 -8.26
N PRO A 179 -47.49 28.38 -7.57
CA PRO A 179 -48.70 27.83 -8.17
C PRO A 179 -49.10 28.59 -9.44
N ALA A 180 -49.69 27.89 -10.40
CA ALA A 180 -50.13 28.47 -11.68
C ALA A 180 -51.14 29.62 -11.50
N TRP A 181 -51.90 29.61 -10.41
CA TRP A 181 -52.90 30.61 -10.06
C TRP A 181 -52.35 31.82 -9.30
N ALA A 182 -51.09 31.79 -8.85
CA ALA A 182 -50.46 32.90 -8.13
C ALA A 182 -49.99 34.00 -9.11
N ASP A 183 -50.00 35.25 -8.65
CA ASP A 183 -49.48 36.40 -9.38
C ASP A 183 -48.04 36.17 -9.89
N PRO A 184 -47.59 36.88 -10.94
CA PRO A 184 -46.23 36.73 -11.46
C PRO A 184 -45.20 37.01 -10.36
N ALA A 185 -44.40 36.00 -10.01
CA ALA A 185 -43.29 36.15 -9.10
C ALA A 185 -42.19 37.03 -9.74
N PRO A 186 -41.41 37.77 -8.94
CA PRO A 186 -40.23 38.49 -9.45
C PRO A 186 -39.27 37.51 -10.12
N MET A 187 -38.85 37.79 -11.37
CA MET A 187 -38.02 36.88 -12.20
C MET A 187 -36.67 36.45 -11.61
N PHE A 188 -36.23 37.06 -10.49
CA PHE A 188 -34.92 36.81 -9.89
C PHE A 188 -34.97 36.64 -8.36
N ARG A 189 -36.16 36.48 -7.76
CA ARG A 189 -36.24 36.18 -6.33
C ARG A 189 -36.20 34.66 -6.16
N GLY A 190 -35.08 34.17 -5.62
CA GLY A 190 -34.91 32.79 -5.21
C GLY A 190 -35.26 32.57 -3.74
N VAL A 191 -35.50 31.31 -3.38
CA VAL A 191 -35.58 30.79 -2.01
C VAL A 191 -34.71 29.54 -1.93
N GLU A 192 -33.98 29.38 -0.83
CA GLU A 192 -33.19 28.17 -0.59
C GLU A 192 -34.12 27.09 0.00
N LEU A 193 -34.07 25.86 -0.50
CA LEU A 193 -34.91 24.74 -0.06
C LEU A 193 -34.10 23.44 -0.04
N GLY A 194 -34.33 22.58 0.96
CA GLY A 194 -33.68 21.26 1.04
C GLY A 194 -34.35 20.19 0.20
N GLU A 195 -33.83 18.96 0.28
CA GLU A 195 -34.42 17.78 -0.36
C GLU A 195 -35.65 17.31 0.43
N GLY A 196 -36.81 17.81 0.04
CA GLY A 196 -38.05 17.53 0.76
C GLY A 196 -38.44 16.06 0.79
N PHE A 197 -39.17 15.66 1.83
CA PHE A 197 -39.57 14.28 2.08
C PHE A 197 -41.01 14.19 2.61
N THR A 198 -41.59 12.99 2.61
CA THR A 198 -42.92 12.77 3.21
C THR A 198 -42.76 12.40 4.69
N PRO A 199 -43.20 13.26 5.63
CA PRO A 199 -43.02 13.03 7.05
C PRO A 199 -43.92 11.90 7.57
N SER A 200 -43.46 11.20 8.61
CA SER A 200 -44.28 10.21 9.30
C SER A 200 -45.45 10.86 10.07
N GLY A 201 -46.46 10.06 10.38
CA GLY A 201 -47.56 10.48 11.25
C GLY A 201 -47.07 10.88 12.65
N SER A 202 -45.96 10.32 13.12
CA SER A 202 -45.31 10.73 14.37
C SER A 202 -44.68 12.11 14.23
N LEU A 203 -43.90 12.38 13.17
CA LEU A 203 -43.31 13.71 12.94
C LEU A 203 -44.41 14.77 12.78
N LEU A 204 -45.48 14.47 12.03
CA LEU A 204 -46.62 15.38 11.92
C LEU A 204 -47.28 15.67 13.28
N ARG A 205 -47.42 14.67 14.16
CA ARG A 205 -47.95 14.89 15.52
C ARG A 205 -47.01 15.75 16.37
N ALA A 206 -45.71 15.47 16.37
CA ALA A 206 -44.73 16.26 17.10
C ALA A 206 -44.74 17.73 16.62
N SER A 207 -44.75 17.95 15.31
CA SER A 207 -44.79 19.28 14.71
C SER A 207 -46.10 20.01 14.94
N LEU A 208 -47.25 19.32 14.90
CA LEU A 208 -48.54 19.91 15.26
C LEU A 208 -48.60 20.32 16.73
N ALA A 209 -48.06 19.52 17.64
CA ALA A 209 -47.96 19.86 19.06
C ALA A 209 -47.06 21.09 19.28
N LEU A 210 -45.94 21.19 18.54
CA LEU A 210 -45.05 22.35 18.56
C LEU A 210 -45.73 23.60 17.95
N ALA A 211 -46.59 23.40 16.95
CA ALA A 211 -47.36 24.42 16.26
C ALA A 211 -48.64 24.84 17.01
N THR A 212 -48.60 24.93 18.33
CA THR A 212 -49.75 25.35 19.16
C THR A 212 -49.44 26.58 20.01
N THR A 213 -50.49 27.27 20.45
CA THR A 213 -50.43 28.31 21.47
C THR A 213 -51.44 27.98 22.57
N PRO A 214 -51.05 28.03 23.86
CA PRO A 214 -51.98 27.75 24.95
C PRO A 214 -53.11 28.79 24.98
N LEU A 215 -54.28 28.37 25.44
CA LEU A 215 -55.40 29.28 25.70
C LEU A 215 -55.03 30.31 26.79
N PRO A 216 -55.70 31.48 26.82
CA PRO A 216 -55.54 32.44 27.91
C PRO A 216 -55.78 31.80 29.28
N GLU A 217 -54.98 32.17 30.28
CA GLU A 217 -54.99 31.55 31.63
C GLU A 217 -56.38 31.51 32.28
N THR A 218 -57.24 32.50 32.01
CA THR A 218 -58.61 32.56 32.55
C THR A 218 -59.54 31.46 32.06
N VAL A 219 -59.21 30.81 30.93
CA VAL A 219 -60.04 29.78 30.29
C VAL A 219 -59.29 28.46 30.06
N ARG A 220 -57.96 28.47 30.14
CA ARG A 220 -57.09 27.27 30.04
C ARG A 220 -57.49 26.22 31.08
N ASN A 221 -57.38 24.96 30.71
CA ASN A 221 -57.67 23.80 31.54
C ASN A 221 -59.07 23.89 32.18
N GLY A 222 -60.07 24.23 31.37
CA GLY A 222 -61.44 24.44 31.85
C GLY A 222 -61.62 25.62 32.80
N GLY A 223 -60.70 26.59 32.78
CA GLY A 223 -60.66 27.75 33.68
C GLY A 223 -59.85 27.53 34.97
N ALA A 224 -59.16 26.41 35.10
CA ALA A 224 -58.22 26.16 36.20
C ALA A 224 -56.87 26.88 36.02
N GLY A 225 -56.59 27.39 34.81
CA GLY A 225 -55.31 28.03 34.48
C GLY A 225 -54.18 27.02 34.44
N GLY A 226 -52.99 27.44 34.91
CA GLY A 226 -51.81 26.58 35.01
C GLY A 226 -50.84 26.74 33.84
N HIS A 227 -49.75 25.99 33.93
CA HIS A 227 -48.60 26.06 33.01
C HIS A 227 -48.31 24.74 32.30
N ASP A 228 -49.08 23.68 32.56
CA ASP A 228 -48.90 22.35 31.96
C ASP A 228 -48.93 22.43 30.43
N LEU A 229 -47.93 21.83 29.75
CA LEU A 229 -47.78 21.94 28.29
C LEU A 229 -49.00 21.45 27.52
N HIS A 230 -49.64 20.40 28.04
CA HIS A 230 -50.92 19.89 27.56
C HIS A 230 -51.83 19.54 28.75
N ASN A 231 -53.14 19.44 28.47
CA ASN A 231 -54.13 19.02 29.47
C ASN A 231 -55.38 18.42 28.80
N PRO A 232 -56.24 17.70 29.55
CA PRO A 232 -57.42 17.04 28.98
C PRO A 232 -58.48 17.96 28.37
N TYR A 233 -58.47 19.28 28.66
CA TYR A 233 -59.44 20.24 28.10
C TYR A 233 -58.99 20.84 26.79
N ASP A 234 -57.70 21.18 26.71
CA ASP A 234 -57.17 21.99 25.62
C ASP A 234 -56.22 21.19 24.70
N GLY A 235 -55.84 19.98 25.11
CA GLY A 235 -54.69 19.27 24.54
C GLY A 235 -53.44 20.13 24.64
N TRP A 236 -52.63 20.16 23.59
CA TRP A 236 -51.45 21.03 23.45
C TRP A 236 -51.81 22.52 23.27
N GLY A 237 -53.09 22.85 23.02
CA GLY A 237 -53.56 24.22 22.82
C GLY A 237 -54.14 24.45 21.43
N VAL A 238 -54.26 25.72 21.04
CA VAL A 238 -54.85 26.12 19.75
C VAL A 238 -53.79 26.12 18.66
N LEU A 239 -54.09 25.48 17.52
CA LEU A 239 -53.19 25.46 16.37
C LEU A 239 -52.80 26.88 15.91
N ASN A 240 -51.50 27.08 15.77
CA ASN A 240 -50.85 28.30 15.36
C ASN A 240 -49.54 27.98 14.61
N LEU A 241 -49.63 27.83 13.29
CA LEU A 241 -48.49 27.44 12.43
C LEU A 241 -47.31 28.43 12.47
N SER A 242 -47.53 29.68 12.87
CA SER A 242 -46.43 30.66 13.05
C SER A 242 -45.45 30.27 14.16
N GLN A 243 -45.83 29.35 15.06
CA GLN A 243 -44.93 28.81 16.08
C GLN A 243 -43.89 27.86 15.50
N LEU A 244 -44.19 27.22 14.36
CA LEU A 244 -43.29 26.28 13.71
C LEU A 244 -42.24 27.02 12.88
N MET A 245 -42.67 27.91 11.97
CA MET A 245 -41.76 28.65 11.09
C MET A 245 -42.19 30.10 10.84
N ASP A 246 -41.22 30.95 10.50
CA ASP A 246 -41.46 32.30 9.99
C ASP A 246 -41.45 32.29 8.44
N PRO A 247 -42.61 32.43 7.77
CA PRO A 247 -42.68 32.40 6.31
C PRO A 247 -42.07 33.65 5.64
N SER A 248 -41.61 34.64 6.41
CA SER A 248 -40.94 35.84 5.87
C SER A 248 -39.44 35.66 5.65
N ALA A 249 -38.83 34.66 6.29
CA ALA A 249 -37.46 34.25 6.02
C ALA A 249 -37.43 33.54 4.65
N ALA A 250 -36.62 34.02 3.70
CA ALA A 250 -36.53 33.46 2.35
C ALA A 250 -35.69 32.15 2.29
N ALA A 251 -35.72 31.37 3.36
CA ALA A 251 -35.03 30.10 3.55
C ALA A 251 -35.69 29.34 4.73
N PRO A 252 -35.52 28.02 4.83
CA PRO A 252 -35.78 27.24 6.04
C PRO A 252 -35.22 27.93 7.28
N GLY A 253 -35.96 27.87 8.40
CA GLY A 253 -35.48 28.38 9.66
C GLY A 253 -34.31 27.52 10.16
N GLY A 254 -33.14 28.14 10.38
CA GLY A 254 -31.98 27.46 10.97
C GLY A 254 -32.12 27.18 12.47
N ASP A 255 -33.29 27.45 13.06
CA ASP A 255 -33.60 27.30 14.48
C ASP A 255 -34.44 26.05 14.81
N VAL A 256 -34.75 25.22 13.80
CA VAL A 256 -35.55 24.01 13.93
C VAL A 256 -34.74 22.80 13.46
N TRP A 257 -34.50 21.87 14.38
CA TRP A 257 -33.91 20.57 14.14
C TRP A 257 -34.98 19.48 14.23
N ILE A 258 -34.87 18.42 13.42
CA ILE A 258 -35.85 17.34 13.36
C ILE A 258 -35.19 15.98 13.28
N HIS A 259 -35.87 14.98 13.81
CA HIS A 259 -35.59 13.56 13.59
C HIS A 259 -36.86 12.84 13.20
N ASP A 260 -36.80 11.91 12.26
CA ASP A 260 -37.91 11.02 11.94
C ASP A 260 -37.36 9.65 11.54
N SER A 261 -37.46 8.67 12.45
CA SER A 261 -36.97 7.32 12.20
C SER A 261 -37.56 6.69 10.93
N TYR A 262 -38.77 7.10 10.54
CA TYR A 262 -39.49 6.59 9.38
C TYR A 262 -39.27 7.45 8.11
N ARG A 263 -38.40 8.46 8.11
CA ARG A 263 -38.02 9.17 6.88
C ARG A 263 -37.34 8.17 5.95
N LEU A 264 -37.87 8.01 4.73
CA LEU A 264 -37.22 7.19 3.70
C LEU A 264 -36.00 7.94 3.17
N VAL A 265 -34.86 7.26 3.14
CA VAL A 265 -33.62 7.79 2.50
C VAL A 265 -33.67 7.56 0.99
N ASP A 266 -34.27 6.44 0.57
CA ASP A 266 -34.41 6.06 -0.82
C ASP A 266 -35.87 5.72 -1.15
N GLY A 267 -36.38 6.29 -2.25
CA GLY A 267 -37.71 6.01 -2.77
C GLY A 267 -38.84 6.81 -2.11
N THR A 268 -40.08 6.49 -2.48
CA THR A 268 -41.28 7.20 -1.99
C THR A 268 -42.14 6.33 -1.09
N VAL A 269 -43.01 6.97 -0.29
CA VAL A 269 -44.02 6.26 0.51
C VAL A 269 -44.95 5.41 -0.37
N ALA A 270 -45.20 5.84 -1.60
CA ALA A 270 -45.98 5.05 -2.56
C ALA A 270 -45.23 3.79 -3.00
N ASP A 271 -43.91 3.88 -3.20
CA ASP A 271 -43.07 2.72 -3.54
C ASP A 271 -42.99 1.75 -2.37
N TRP A 272 -42.79 2.26 -1.16
CA TRP A 272 -42.82 1.45 0.07
C TRP A 272 -44.18 0.74 0.22
N PHE A 273 -45.28 1.48 0.07
CA PHE A 273 -46.63 0.91 0.20
C PHE A 273 -46.94 -0.10 -0.91
N SER A 274 -46.38 0.05 -2.11
CA SER A 274 -46.53 -0.95 -3.18
C SER A 274 -45.87 -2.30 -2.84
N GLN A 275 -44.81 -2.27 -2.02
CA GLN A 275 -44.06 -3.46 -1.58
C GLN A 275 -44.65 -4.07 -0.31
N HIS A 276 -45.11 -3.23 0.62
CA HIS A 276 -45.54 -3.65 1.96
C HIS A 276 -47.06 -3.59 2.18
N GLY A 277 -47.86 -3.07 1.24
CA GLY A 277 -49.30 -2.91 1.39
C GLY A 277 -50.12 -4.21 1.33
N GLY A 278 -49.51 -5.30 0.88
CA GLY A 278 -50.14 -6.63 0.77
C GLY A 278 -51.30 -6.73 -0.23
N ASN A 279 -51.92 -7.91 -0.29
CA ASN A 279 -52.93 -8.24 -1.32
C ASN A 279 -54.40 -8.14 -0.83
N THR A 280 -54.64 -8.04 0.47
CA THR A 280 -56.00 -8.15 1.05
C THR A 280 -56.74 -6.82 1.19
N HIS A 281 -56.17 -5.70 0.73
CA HIS A 281 -56.79 -4.36 0.73
C HIS A 281 -57.28 -3.91 2.13
N ASP A 282 -56.62 -4.35 3.19
CA ASP A 282 -56.90 -4.07 4.59
C ASP A 282 -55.64 -4.25 5.46
N LEU A 283 -55.75 -4.07 6.78
CA LEU A 283 -54.63 -4.19 7.73
C LEU A 283 -53.93 -5.55 7.68
N SER A 284 -54.68 -6.64 7.42
CA SER A 284 -54.10 -8.00 7.37
C SER A 284 -53.13 -8.20 6.21
N GLY A 285 -53.21 -7.35 5.18
CA GLY A 285 -52.30 -7.36 4.05
C GLY A 285 -50.97 -6.70 4.39
N VAL A 286 -51.03 -5.64 5.19
CA VAL A 286 -49.84 -4.85 5.60
C VAL A 286 -49.04 -5.57 6.68
N ASP A 287 -49.72 -6.30 7.57
CA ASP A 287 -49.11 -7.00 8.73
C ASP A 287 -48.36 -8.29 8.34
N GLY A 288 -48.43 -8.74 7.08
CA GLY A 288 -47.90 -10.03 6.64
C GLY A 288 -46.40 -10.07 6.34
N GLU A 289 -45.74 -8.92 6.20
CA GLU A 289 -44.33 -8.79 5.81
C GLU A 289 -43.58 -7.99 6.87
N ALA A 290 -42.75 -8.65 7.67
CA ALA A 290 -41.96 -7.98 8.70
C ALA A 290 -40.94 -7.01 8.05
N TRP A 291 -41.06 -5.73 8.38
CA TRP A 291 -40.13 -4.68 7.95
C TRP A 291 -39.30 -4.24 9.15
N ALA A 292 -37.98 -4.13 9.01
CA ALA A 292 -37.06 -3.73 10.08
C ALA A 292 -36.54 -2.30 9.90
N GLY A 293 -37.23 -1.49 9.08
CA GLY A 293 -36.82 -0.12 8.79
C GLY A 293 -35.84 0.03 7.63
N GLN A 294 -35.62 -1.01 6.82
CA GLN A 294 -34.73 -0.92 5.66
C GLN A 294 -35.16 0.23 4.73
N GLY A 295 -34.20 1.05 4.28
CA GLY A 295 -34.45 2.21 3.42
C GLY A 295 -35.01 3.44 4.16
N SER A 296 -35.00 3.46 5.48
CA SER A 296 -35.35 4.63 6.31
C SER A 296 -34.21 5.05 7.24
N MET A 297 -34.26 6.28 7.74
CA MET A 297 -33.22 6.89 8.58
C MET A 297 -32.96 6.12 9.89
N GLY A 298 -33.99 5.54 10.52
CA GLY A 298 -33.85 4.96 11.85
C GLY A 298 -33.42 6.02 12.90
N PRO A 299 -32.89 5.62 14.07
CA PRO A 299 -32.88 4.26 14.57
C PRO A 299 -34.28 3.80 15.02
N PHE A 300 -34.42 2.47 15.17
CA PHE A 300 -35.60 1.83 15.73
C PHE A 300 -35.22 1.21 17.06
N LEU A 301 -35.74 1.77 18.15
CA LEU A 301 -35.30 1.43 19.50
C LEU A 301 -36.04 0.20 20.02
N ARG A 302 -35.30 -0.69 20.67
CA ARG A 302 -35.79 -1.84 21.44
C ARG A 302 -35.60 -1.57 22.94
N THR A 303 -36.17 -2.42 23.78
CA THR A 303 -36.00 -2.30 25.24
C THR A 303 -34.52 -2.29 25.62
N GLY A 304 -34.06 -1.19 26.23
CA GLY A 304 -32.67 -0.96 26.65
C GLY A 304 -31.86 -0.08 25.70
N ASP A 305 -32.36 0.18 24.49
CA ASP A 305 -31.69 1.05 23.53
C ASP A 305 -31.86 2.52 23.90
N MET A 306 -30.93 3.35 23.42
CA MET A 306 -30.94 4.78 23.62
C MET A 306 -30.47 5.46 22.34
N PHE A 307 -31.24 6.44 21.89
CA PHE A 307 -30.78 7.44 20.94
C PHE A 307 -30.29 8.66 21.72
N THR A 308 -29.18 9.25 21.28
CA THR A 308 -28.63 10.49 21.83
C THR A 308 -28.19 11.34 20.66
N ASP A 309 -28.57 12.61 20.70
CA ASP A 309 -28.06 13.59 19.76
C ASP A 309 -27.73 14.92 20.45
N ARG A 310 -26.70 15.63 19.96
CA ARG A 310 -26.16 16.84 20.57
C ARG A 310 -26.51 18.07 19.74
N LEU A 311 -27.31 18.95 20.33
CA LEU A 311 -27.83 20.14 19.66
C LEU A 311 -27.16 21.41 20.18
N THR A 312 -26.60 22.21 19.28
CA THR A 312 -26.04 23.52 19.61
C THR A 312 -27.15 24.54 19.86
N LEU A 313 -27.01 25.34 20.91
CA LEU A 313 -28.05 26.28 21.32
C LEU A 313 -28.00 27.58 20.51
N VAL A 314 -29.17 28.15 20.19
CA VAL A 314 -29.27 29.52 19.67
C VAL A 314 -29.26 30.51 20.84
N ASN A 315 -28.31 31.43 20.84
CA ASN A 315 -28.12 32.34 21.96
C ASN A 315 -29.32 33.26 22.20
N GLY A 316 -29.96 33.12 23.37
CA GLY A 316 -31.09 33.94 23.80
C GLY A 316 -32.47 33.36 23.48
N GLU A 317 -32.55 32.19 22.87
CA GLU A 317 -33.81 31.52 22.52
C GLU A 317 -34.19 30.44 23.54
N ASP A 318 -35.49 30.26 23.77
CA ASP A 318 -36.00 29.13 24.55
C ASP A 318 -35.98 27.85 23.70
N VAL A 319 -35.64 26.71 24.30
CA VAL A 319 -35.66 25.41 23.60
C VAL A 319 -36.99 24.71 23.83
N ARG A 320 -37.64 24.26 22.75
CA ARG A 320 -38.90 23.49 22.80
C ARG A 320 -38.73 22.19 22.05
N ILE A 321 -38.95 21.07 22.72
CA ILE A 321 -38.80 19.73 22.15
C ILE A 321 -40.14 19.01 22.21
N ARG A 322 -40.55 18.41 21.09
CA ARG A 322 -41.69 17.49 21.00
C ARG A 322 -41.22 16.17 20.44
N MET A 323 -41.62 15.09 21.10
CA MET A 323 -41.37 13.72 20.66
C MET A 323 -42.70 13.02 20.44
N ALA A 324 -42.80 12.21 19.38
CA ALA A 324 -43.96 11.36 19.14
C ALA A 324 -43.53 9.98 18.65
N PHE A 325 -44.31 8.95 19.02
CA PHE A 325 -44.09 7.58 18.56
C PHE A 325 -45.45 6.85 18.41
N PRO A 326 -45.59 5.86 17.51
CA PRO A 326 -46.85 5.14 17.36
C PRO A 326 -46.94 4.02 18.41
N ALA A 327 -48.00 3.98 19.21
CA ALA A 327 -48.24 2.89 20.16
C ALA A 327 -48.95 1.69 19.53
N GLN A 328 -48.79 0.50 20.13
CA GLN A 328 -49.62 -0.65 19.79
C GLN A 328 -51.08 -0.48 20.27
N PRO A 329 -52.07 -1.05 19.56
CA PRO A 329 -53.47 -1.02 19.95
C PRO A 329 -53.74 -1.85 21.21
N GLU A 330 -54.81 -1.54 21.96
CA GLU A 330 -55.21 -2.38 23.11
C GLU A 330 -55.45 -3.85 22.69
N PRO A 331 -55.07 -4.83 23.53
CA PRO A 331 -54.68 -4.73 24.95
C PRO A 331 -53.18 -4.50 25.22
N ALA A 332 -52.39 -4.16 24.19
CA ALA A 332 -50.97 -3.86 24.35
C ALA A 332 -50.73 -2.72 25.34
N VAL A 333 -49.65 -2.83 26.11
CA VAL A 333 -49.15 -1.73 26.94
C VAL A 333 -48.47 -0.72 26.01
N VAL A 334 -48.59 0.57 26.32
CA VAL A 334 -47.91 1.62 25.55
C VAL A 334 -46.40 1.49 25.76
N ASP A 335 -45.63 1.59 24.68
CA ASP A 335 -44.17 1.63 24.74
C ASP A 335 -43.70 2.81 25.61
N ASP A 336 -42.66 2.61 26.41
CA ASP A 336 -42.07 3.59 27.32
C ASP A 336 -40.78 4.17 26.70
N LEU A 337 -40.98 5.13 25.80
CA LEU A 337 -39.91 5.98 25.28
C LEU A 337 -39.80 7.24 26.15
N GLN A 338 -38.71 7.35 26.91
CA GLN A 338 -38.45 8.50 27.75
C GLN A 338 -37.58 9.52 27.01
N LEU A 339 -38.15 10.70 26.78
CA LEU A 339 -37.39 11.89 26.38
C LEU A 339 -36.62 12.43 27.59
N ARG A 340 -35.34 12.76 27.40
CA ARG A 340 -34.45 13.34 28.41
C ARG A 340 -33.57 14.40 27.76
N VAL A 341 -33.30 15.49 28.48
CA VAL A 341 -32.35 16.52 28.03
C VAL A 341 -31.22 16.64 29.05
N ARG A 342 -29.97 16.53 28.62
CA ARG A 342 -28.79 16.73 29.47
C ARG A 342 -28.12 18.05 29.12
N LEU A 343 -27.89 18.87 30.14
CA LEU A 343 -27.12 20.11 30.00
C LEU A 343 -25.62 19.82 30.08
N GLN A 344 -24.80 20.76 29.60
CA GLN A 344 -23.33 20.65 29.59
C GLN A 344 -22.71 20.43 30.99
N ASP A 345 -23.39 20.85 32.05
CA ASP A 345 -22.95 20.65 33.45
C ASP A 345 -23.37 19.28 34.04
N GLY A 346 -24.01 18.42 33.24
CA GLY A 346 -24.50 17.10 33.63
C GLY A 346 -25.90 17.11 34.24
N THR A 347 -26.56 18.27 34.35
CA THR A 347 -27.94 18.35 34.83
C THR A 347 -28.89 17.65 33.87
N ILE A 348 -29.80 16.83 34.40
CA ILE A 348 -30.80 16.11 33.61
C ILE A 348 -32.17 16.78 33.78
N LEU A 349 -32.82 17.08 32.66
CA LEU A 349 -34.18 17.59 32.59
C LEU A 349 -35.10 16.52 31.99
N LEU A 350 -36.22 16.24 32.66
CA LEU A 350 -37.22 15.27 32.20
C LEU A 350 -38.58 15.96 31.92
N PRO A 351 -39.36 15.44 30.95
CA PRO A 351 -40.73 15.88 30.68
C PRO A 351 -41.70 15.51 31.82
N ASP A 352 -42.84 16.19 31.89
CA ASP A 352 -44.05 15.81 32.66
C ASP A 352 -44.03 15.82 34.21
N ARG A 353 -43.73 17.00 34.75
CA ARG A 353 -44.67 17.79 35.59
C ARG A 353 -43.88 18.99 36.10
N LEU A 354 -44.32 20.19 35.74
CA LEU A 354 -43.76 21.41 36.29
C LEU A 354 -43.87 21.36 37.83
N ARG A 355 -42.84 21.81 38.55
CA ARG A 355 -42.91 21.93 40.01
C ARG A 355 -44.15 22.74 40.39
N SER A 356 -44.80 22.40 41.51
CA SER A 356 -45.91 23.17 42.05
C SER A 356 -45.55 24.66 42.14
N GLY A 357 -46.14 25.49 41.26
CA GLY A 357 -45.92 26.93 41.17
C GLY A 357 -44.81 27.43 40.22
N GLY A 358 -44.25 26.59 39.32
CA GLY A 358 -43.14 26.98 38.44
C GLY A 358 -43.38 26.81 36.94
N PHE A 359 -42.66 27.61 36.14
CA PHE A 359 -42.56 27.55 34.67
C PHE A 359 -41.43 26.62 34.18
N ALA A 360 -40.80 25.86 35.07
CA ALA A 360 -39.52 25.19 34.83
C ALA A 360 -39.64 23.65 34.85
N PRO A 361 -38.90 22.95 33.96
CA PRO A 361 -38.84 21.49 33.93
C PRO A 361 -38.27 20.89 35.22
N THR A 362 -38.50 19.59 35.44
CA THR A 362 -37.99 18.91 36.63
C THR A 362 -36.51 18.56 36.45
N GLU A 363 -35.65 19.15 37.28
CA GLU A 363 -34.21 18.89 37.35
C GLU A 363 -33.90 17.68 38.24
N PHE A 364 -33.04 16.79 37.74
CA PHE A 364 -32.44 15.69 38.49
C PHE A 364 -30.91 15.73 38.40
N TYR A 365 -30.26 15.39 39.51
CA TYR A 365 -28.84 15.06 39.52
C TYR A 365 -28.67 13.54 39.35
N PRO A 366 -27.72 13.07 38.53
CA PRO A 366 -27.55 11.65 38.19
C PRO A 366 -27.44 10.71 39.40
N ASP A 367 -26.90 11.21 40.52
CA ASP A 367 -26.67 10.41 41.74
C ASP A 367 -27.94 10.01 42.50
N VAL A 368 -29.11 10.56 42.13
CA VAL A 368 -30.35 10.47 42.93
C VAL A 368 -31.43 9.60 42.27
N VAL A 369 -31.44 9.47 40.95
CA VAL A 369 -32.49 8.75 40.20
C VAL A 369 -31.88 7.95 39.05
N ASP A 370 -32.13 6.64 39.04
CA ASP A 370 -31.82 5.77 37.89
C ASP A 370 -32.86 6.00 36.78
N THR A 371 -32.52 6.86 35.83
CA THR A 371 -33.39 7.20 34.68
C THR A 371 -33.38 6.11 33.60
N ASN A 372 -32.45 5.15 33.65
CA ASN A 372 -32.35 4.04 32.70
C ASN A 372 -33.04 2.76 33.22
N ASN A 373 -33.81 2.86 34.32
CA ASN A 373 -34.46 1.70 34.92
C ASN A 373 -35.53 1.09 33.99
N THR A 374 -35.21 -0.04 33.38
CA THR A 374 -36.10 -0.83 32.50
C THR A 374 -37.21 -1.58 33.24
N THR A 375 -37.21 -1.56 34.57
CA THR A 375 -38.26 -2.18 35.42
C THR A 375 -39.29 -1.19 35.94
N ALA A 376 -39.11 0.11 35.67
CA ALA A 376 -40.08 1.15 35.98
C ALA A 376 -41.07 1.30 34.82
N PHE A 377 -42.38 1.18 35.10
CA PHE A 377 -43.43 1.36 34.11
C PHE A 377 -43.71 2.86 33.84
N PRO A 378 -44.19 3.23 32.64
CA PRO A 378 -44.48 4.62 32.30
C PRO A 378 -45.58 5.19 33.20
N SER A 379 -45.44 6.46 33.57
CA SER A 379 -46.43 7.19 34.39
C SER A 379 -47.61 7.73 33.57
N SER A 380 -47.56 7.60 32.23
CA SER A 380 -48.52 8.14 31.29
C SER A 380 -48.70 7.20 30.09
N ASN A 381 -49.89 7.20 29.51
CA ASN A 381 -50.21 6.49 28.26
C ASN A 381 -50.14 7.42 27.03
N GLU A 382 -49.62 8.65 27.20
CA GLU A 382 -49.41 9.59 26.10
C GLU A 382 -48.33 9.10 25.14
N THR A 383 -48.57 9.30 23.85
CA THR A 383 -47.66 8.92 22.76
C THR A 383 -46.97 10.13 22.12
N VAL A 384 -47.27 11.33 22.63
CA VAL A 384 -46.61 12.59 22.31
C VAL A 384 -46.24 13.25 23.61
N VAL A 385 -44.95 13.51 23.80
CA VAL A 385 -44.39 14.11 25.01
C VAL A 385 -43.51 15.30 24.65
N GLY A 386 -43.28 16.20 25.59
CA GLY A 386 -42.50 17.40 25.29
C GLY A 386 -41.96 18.10 26.52
N ILE A 387 -41.02 19.00 26.27
CA ILE A 387 -40.39 19.84 27.28
C ILE A 387 -40.14 21.23 26.69
N ASP A 388 -40.42 22.27 27.48
CA ASP A 388 -40.05 23.65 27.18
C ASP A 388 -39.00 24.09 28.21
N ILE A 389 -37.85 24.53 27.72
CA ILE A 389 -36.69 24.90 28.53
C ILE A 389 -36.42 26.40 28.30
N PRO A 390 -36.71 27.25 29.29
CA PRO A 390 -36.43 28.67 29.18
C PRO A 390 -34.93 28.95 29.07
N TRP A 391 -34.53 29.97 28.30
CA TRP A 391 -33.13 30.38 28.12
C TRP A 391 -32.37 30.59 29.43
N SER A 392 -33.08 30.99 30.51
CA SER A 392 -32.46 31.16 31.84
C SER A 392 -31.84 29.88 32.40
N TYR A 393 -32.29 28.70 31.98
CA TYR A 393 -31.73 27.39 32.37
C TYR A 393 -30.58 26.94 31.45
N LEU A 394 -30.49 27.55 30.28
CA LEU A 394 -29.48 27.28 29.27
C LEU A 394 -28.27 28.23 29.41
N TYR A 395 -28.38 29.27 30.25
CA TYR A 395 -27.34 30.27 30.50
C TYR A 395 -26.06 29.63 31.08
N GLY A 396 -25.12 29.30 30.20
CA GLY A 396 -23.85 28.65 30.56
C GLY A 396 -23.60 27.32 29.85
N SER A 397 -24.59 26.79 29.13
CA SER A 397 -24.40 25.67 28.20
C SER A 397 -24.27 26.20 26.78
N SER A 398 -23.36 25.64 25.98
CA SER A 398 -23.29 25.89 24.53
C SER A 398 -24.07 24.86 23.71
N TYR A 399 -24.35 23.70 24.29
CA TYR A 399 -25.11 22.60 23.68
C TYR A 399 -26.01 21.93 24.72
N ILE A 400 -26.94 21.10 24.24
CA ILE A 400 -27.69 20.12 25.03
C ILE A 400 -27.59 18.75 24.36
N ASP A 401 -27.59 17.68 25.15
CA ASP A 401 -27.80 16.33 24.60
C ASP A 401 -29.29 15.99 24.76
N VAL A 402 -29.95 15.59 23.66
CA VAL A 402 -31.32 15.09 23.64
C VAL A 402 -31.27 13.57 23.55
N ASP A 403 -31.75 12.89 24.59
CA ASP A 403 -31.81 11.44 24.62
C ASP A 403 -33.25 10.94 24.50
N VAL A 404 -33.42 9.84 23.77
CA VAL A 404 -34.64 9.02 23.74
C VAL A 404 -34.27 7.63 24.24
N VAL A 405 -34.69 7.32 25.47
CA VAL A 405 -34.39 6.06 26.14
C VAL A 405 -35.58 5.12 26.04
N ALA A 406 -35.41 3.98 25.39
CA ALA A 406 -36.43 2.95 25.29
C ALA A 406 -36.41 2.05 26.53
N ARG A 407 -37.09 2.47 27.59
CA ARG A 407 -37.12 1.73 28.87
C ARG A 407 -37.91 0.43 28.78
N PHE A 408 -38.94 0.44 27.94
CA PHE A 408 -39.75 -0.73 27.62
C PHE A 408 -40.37 -0.56 26.22
N VAL A 409 -40.17 -1.54 25.35
CA VAL A 409 -40.85 -1.66 24.06
C VAL A 409 -41.52 -3.02 24.06
N GLN A 410 -42.80 -3.06 23.73
CA GLN A 410 -43.56 -4.30 23.79
C GLN A 410 -42.92 -5.38 22.88
N PRO A 411 -42.61 -6.57 23.41
CA PRO A 411 -41.99 -7.62 22.61
C PRO A 411 -42.97 -8.17 21.57
N GLY A 412 -42.57 -8.12 20.29
CA GLY A 412 -43.26 -8.75 19.16
C GLY A 412 -42.74 -10.16 18.84
N GLY A 413 -43.40 -10.85 17.91
CA GLY A 413 -42.99 -12.18 17.42
C GLY A 413 -41.76 -12.14 16.51
N THR A 414 -41.45 -10.97 15.94
CA THR A 414 -40.32 -10.77 15.03
C THR A 414 -39.30 -9.78 15.60
N GLN A 415 -38.11 -10.29 15.88
CA GLN A 415 -37.00 -9.51 16.44
C GLN A 415 -36.46 -8.46 15.45
N GLY A 416 -36.29 -7.22 15.91
CA GLY A 416 -35.78 -6.09 15.14
C GLY A 416 -36.76 -5.50 14.14
N ALA A 417 -37.94 -6.12 13.96
CA ALA A 417 -38.97 -5.58 13.10
C ALA A 417 -39.72 -4.43 13.77
N VAL A 418 -40.26 -3.54 12.93
CA VAL A 418 -41.25 -2.53 13.29
C VAL A 418 -42.65 -3.01 12.88
N GLY A 419 -43.70 -2.29 13.27
CA GLY A 419 -45.08 -2.68 13.01
C GLY A 419 -45.75 -3.36 14.21
N LEU A 420 -46.76 -4.20 13.95
CA LEU A 420 -47.59 -4.81 15.00
C LEU A 420 -46.94 -6.07 15.61
N ASP A 421 -46.22 -6.86 14.82
CA ASP A 421 -45.48 -8.04 15.29
C ASP A 421 -43.99 -7.74 15.60
N GLY A 422 -43.58 -6.48 15.51
CA GLY A 422 -42.21 -6.03 15.75
C GLY A 422 -41.90 -5.73 17.23
N ASP A 423 -40.65 -5.93 17.64
CA ASP A 423 -40.14 -5.57 18.98
C ASP A 423 -39.30 -4.27 19.01
N ALA A 424 -39.28 -3.51 17.90
CA ALA A 424 -38.66 -2.20 17.78
C ALA A 424 -39.69 -1.12 17.43
N VAL A 425 -39.42 0.13 17.85
CA VAL A 425 -40.28 1.30 17.58
C VAL A 425 -39.46 2.49 17.10
N GLY A 426 -39.95 3.17 16.07
CA GLY A 426 -39.39 4.42 15.60
C GLY A 426 -40.06 5.60 16.28
N PHE A 427 -39.36 6.73 16.35
CA PHE A 427 -39.86 7.96 16.97
C PHE A 427 -39.54 9.15 16.06
N ALA A 428 -40.18 10.27 16.36
CA ALA A 428 -39.88 11.53 15.71
C ALA A 428 -39.65 12.61 16.75
N LEU A 429 -38.68 13.49 16.49
CA LEU A 429 -38.40 14.69 17.28
C LEU A 429 -38.59 15.94 16.42
N ALA A 430 -39.17 16.97 17.02
CA ALA A 430 -39.14 18.33 16.50
C ALA A 430 -38.61 19.24 17.62
N VAL A 431 -37.44 19.84 17.37
CA VAL A 431 -36.73 20.68 18.34
C VAL A 431 -36.58 22.08 17.77
N LYS A 432 -37.01 23.08 18.54
CA LYS A 432 -36.88 24.49 18.18
C LYS A 432 -36.03 25.24 19.19
N GLY A 433 -35.26 26.23 18.74
CA GLY A 433 -34.34 27.03 19.56
C GLY A 433 -32.89 26.54 19.54
N VAL A 434 -32.55 25.68 18.58
CA VAL A 434 -31.22 25.08 18.38
C VAL A 434 -30.73 25.32 16.97
N GLN A 435 -29.42 25.33 16.73
CA GLN A 435 -28.88 25.43 15.38
C GLN A 435 -29.17 24.13 14.63
N ARG A 436 -29.83 24.24 13.48
CA ARG A 436 -30.23 23.08 12.66
C ARG A 436 -29.03 22.27 12.13
N ASP A 437 -28.04 22.94 11.53
CA ASP A 437 -26.91 22.27 10.83
C ASP A 437 -25.63 22.36 11.68
N SER A 438 -25.72 21.89 12.92
CA SER A 438 -24.62 21.98 13.87
C SER A 438 -23.61 20.84 13.67
N THR A 439 -22.71 20.95 12.71
CA THR A 439 -21.68 19.91 12.45
C THR A 439 -20.58 19.78 13.52
N GLY A 440 -20.65 20.59 14.58
CA GLY A 440 -19.62 20.67 15.62
C GLY A 440 -19.33 19.37 16.39
N PHE A 441 -20.27 18.42 16.36
CA PHE A 441 -20.22 17.22 17.19
C PHE A 441 -20.62 15.96 16.44
N ASP A 442 -20.82 16.06 15.12
CA ASP A 442 -21.09 14.94 14.23
C ASP A 442 -19.80 14.14 14.06
N ASP A 443 -19.92 12.83 13.83
CA ASP A 443 -18.84 11.87 13.56
C ASP A 443 -19.45 10.91 12.53
N ASP A 444 -19.42 11.36 11.28
CA ASP A 444 -20.23 10.81 10.19
C ASP A 444 -19.73 9.43 9.74
N ASP A 445 -18.46 9.11 9.96
CA ASP A 445 -17.87 7.80 9.64
C ASP A 445 -17.64 6.90 10.86
N GLY A 446 -17.77 7.43 12.08
CA GLY A 446 -17.80 6.67 13.32
C GLY A 446 -16.44 6.18 13.79
N ASP A 447 -15.35 6.85 13.40
CA ASP A 447 -14.00 6.51 13.82
C ASP A 447 -13.61 7.07 15.20
N GLY A 448 -14.41 8.00 15.73
CA GLY A 448 -14.24 8.65 17.02
C GLY A 448 -13.58 10.02 16.97
N VAL A 449 -13.32 10.57 15.78
CA VAL A 449 -12.94 11.97 15.53
C VAL A 449 -14.19 12.71 15.05
N PHE A 450 -14.52 13.85 15.66
CA PHE A 450 -15.70 14.61 15.22
C PHE A 450 -15.41 15.35 13.93
N ASN A 451 -16.37 15.46 13.01
CA ASN A 451 -16.34 16.15 11.72
C ASN A 451 -15.67 17.55 11.73
N THR A 452 -15.70 18.28 12.85
CA THR A 452 -15.03 19.59 12.96
C THR A 452 -13.54 19.53 13.27
N TYR A 453 -13.07 18.37 13.69
CA TYR A 453 -11.68 18.01 13.99
C TYR A 453 -11.16 16.90 13.08
N ASP A 454 -12.02 16.39 12.20
CA ASP A 454 -11.77 15.33 11.25
C ASP A 454 -11.49 15.95 9.86
N ALA A 455 -10.34 15.62 9.30
CA ALA A 455 -9.90 16.04 7.98
C ALA A 455 -10.56 15.19 6.87
N CYS A 456 -11.03 13.99 7.19
CA CYS A 456 -11.76 13.08 6.32
C CYS A 456 -13.10 12.63 6.94
N PRO A 457 -14.08 13.54 7.14
CA PRO A 457 -15.33 13.28 7.90
C PRO A 457 -16.26 12.17 7.38
N THR A 458 -15.87 11.44 6.35
CA THR A 458 -16.68 10.38 5.74
C THR A 458 -15.89 9.10 5.54
N GLU A 459 -14.65 9.04 6.05
CA GLU A 459 -13.70 7.95 5.86
C GLU A 459 -13.14 7.50 7.22
N ALA A 460 -13.71 6.42 7.75
CA ALA A 460 -13.40 5.99 9.10
C ALA A 460 -11.93 5.58 9.30
N ALA A 461 -11.18 6.38 10.05
CA ALA A 461 -9.79 6.16 10.36
C ALA A 461 -9.61 5.69 11.82
N PHE A 462 -9.76 4.37 12.04
CA PHE A 462 -9.62 3.83 13.39
C PHE A 462 -8.21 4.09 13.97
N PRO A 463 -8.05 4.22 15.31
CA PRO A 463 -6.79 4.63 15.96
C PRO A 463 -5.53 3.79 15.68
N GLN A 464 -5.66 2.67 14.97
CA GLN A 464 -4.54 1.84 14.52
C GLN A 464 -4.02 2.20 13.10
N HIS A 465 -4.76 3.03 12.36
CA HIS A 465 -4.50 3.47 10.98
C HIS A 465 -4.53 5.00 10.83
N ASP A 466 -4.65 5.72 11.95
CA ASP A 466 -4.66 7.17 12.08
C ASP A 466 -3.61 7.56 13.14
N ALA A 467 -2.35 7.62 12.73
CA ALA A 467 -1.23 7.83 13.62
C ALA A 467 -1.15 9.29 14.10
N ASP A 468 -1.52 10.25 13.25
CA ASP A 468 -1.45 11.68 13.54
C ASP A 468 -2.76 12.27 14.11
N ARG A 469 -3.84 11.48 14.12
CA ARG A 469 -5.14 11.75 14.76
C ARG A 469 -5.92 12.84 14.10
N ASP A 470 -5.84 12.93 12.79
CA ASP A 470 -6.59 13.89 12.00
C ASP A 470 -7.91 13.33 11.44
N GLY A 471 -8.23 12.05 11.70
CA GLY A 471 -9.44 11.40 11.20
C GLY A 471 -9.32 10.87 9.76
N CYS A 472 -8.14 10.92 9.15
CA CYS A 472 -7.86 10.28 7.86
C CYS A 472 -7.04 9.01 8.03
N LEU A 473 -7.16 8.08 7.07
CA LEU A 473 -6.23 6.96 6.98
C LEU A 473 -4.84 7.50 6.60
N ASP A 474 -3.81 7.08 7.35
CA ASP A 474 -2.43 7.49 7.07
C ASP A 474 -2.00 7.07 5.64
N ASP A 475 -1.48 8.02 4.87
CA ASP A 475 -0.81 7.82 3.57
C ASP A 475 0.71 7.98 3.79
N GLY A 476 1.46 6.90 3.55
CA GLY A 476 2.87 6.79 3.94
C GLY A 476 3.85 7.52 3.01
N ASP A 477 3.47 7.71 1.75
CA ASP A 477 4.33 8.26 0.71
C ASP A 477 3.72 9.48 -0.03
N ASP A 478 2.53 9.90 0.39
CA ASP A 478 1.72 11.01 -0.10
C ASP A 478 1.35 10.89 -1.60
N ASP A 479 0.87 9.73 -2.02
CA ASP A 479 0.40 9.49 -3.39
C ASP A 479 -1.13 9.60 -3.56
N GLY A 480 -1.86 9.61 -2.44
CA GLY A 480 -3.31 9.72 -2.39
C GLY A 480 -4.04 8.39 -2.18
N VAL A 481 -3.33 7.28 -1.98
CA VAL A 481 -3.86 5.96 -1.61
C VAL A 481 -3.43 5.65 -0.17
N PRO A 482 -4.36 5.44 0.78
CA PRO A 482 -3.96 5.19 2.16
C PRO A 482 -3.27 3.85 2.36
N ASN A 483 -2.29 3.80 3.28
CA ASN A 483 -1.43 2.64 3.59
C ASN A 483 -2.19 1.31 3.78
N LEU A 484 -3.44 1.35 4.22
CA LEU A 484 -4.26 0.17 4.47
C LEU A 484 -4.73 -0.54 3.19
N VAL A 485 -4.92 0.24 2.11
CA VAL A 485 -5.43 -0.22 0.81
C VAL A 485 -4.39 -0.07 -0.31
N ASP A 486 -3.26 0.53 0.00
CA ASP A 486 -2.10 0.67 -0.85
C ASP A 486 -1.29 -0.65 -0.93
N ALA A 487 -1.03 -1.11 -2.15
CA ALA A 487 -0.21 -2.27 -2.45
C ALA A 487 1.30 -1.97 -2.37
N CYS A 488 1.68 -0.70 -2.49
CA CYS A 488 3.03 -0.16 -2.39
C CYS A 488 3.12 1.00 -1.36
N PRO A 489 2.88 0.78 -0.04
CA PRO A 489 2.70 1.83 1.00
C PRO A 489 3.86 2.80 1.27
N TYR A 490 4.96 2.66 0.54
CA TYR A 490 6.20 3.41 0.74
C TYR A 490 6.80 3.90 -0.58
N GLU A 491 6.11 3.69 -1.71
CA GLU A 491 6.54 4.06 -3.05
C GLU A 491 5.44 4.87 -3.76
N ARG A 492 5.58 6.20 -3.71
CA ARG A 492 4.58 7.13 -4.26
C ARG A 492 4.22 6.82 -5.72
N ALA A 493 2.95 6.49 -6.00
CA ALA A 493 2.43 6.34 -7.34
C ALA A 493 1.75 7.63 -7.87
N PRO A 494 2.30 8.31 -8.88
CA PRO A 494 1.66 9.50 -9.43
C PRO A 494 0.32 9.14 -10.10
N PRO A 495 -0.78 9.91 -9.92
CA PRO A 495 -2.12 9.56 -10.43
C PRO A 495 -2.25 9.37 -11.95
N GLN A 496 -1.24 9.76 -12.73
CA GLN A 496 -1.21 9.52 -14.17
C GLN A 496 -0.63 8.15 -14.57
N PHE A 497 0.00 7.44 -13.63
CA PHE A 497 0.66 6.14 -13.81
C PHE A 497 0.09 5.08 -12.84
N ASP A 498 -1.08 5.33 -12.26
CA ASP A 498 -1.79 4.40 -11.37
C ASP A 498 -3.25 4.33 -11.84
N SER A 499 -3.47 3.52 -12.86
CA SER A 499 -4.75 3.40 -13.56
C SER A 499 -5.74 2.56 -12.78
N ASP A 500 -5.27 1.54 -12.07
CA ASP A 500 -6.13 0.67 -11.26
C ASP A 500 -6.30 1.13 -9.81
N ARG A 501 -5.52 2.15 -9.39
CA ARG A 501 -5.61 2.87 -8.11
C ARG A 501 -5.24 2.02 -6.93
N ASP A 502 -4.26 1.14 -7.09
CA ASP A 502 -3.78 0.28 -6.03
C ASP A 502 -2.60 0.88 -5.24
N GLY A 503 -2.15 2.09 -5.58
CA GLY A 503 -1.04 2.78 -4.91
C GLY A 503 0.34 2.34 -5.41
N CYS A 504 0.39 1.48 -6.43
CA CYS A 504 1.62 1.18 -7.15
C CYS A 504 1.65 1.91 -8.51
N VAL A 505 2.86 2.18 -9.01
CA VAL A 505 3.00 2.61 -10.40
C VAL A 505 2.75 1.41 -11.32
N ASP A 506 1.83 1.58 -12.27
CA ASP A 506 1.52 0.60 -13.30
C ASP A 506 2.76 0.29 -14.16
N ASP A 507 2.87 -0.97 -14.55
CA ASP A 507 3.70 -1.45 -15.66
C ASP A 507 2.72 -1.80 -16.79
N GLY A 508 2.46 -0.81 -17.65
CA GLY A 508 1.35 -0.81 -18.60
C GLY A 508 1.48 -1.88 -19.68
N ASP A 509 2.71 -2.29 -19.98
CA ASP A 509 3.01 -3.27 -21.02
C ASP A 509 3.60 -4.59 -20.48
N GLY A 510 4.01 -4.62 -19.20
CA GLY A 510 4.37 -5.81 -18.44
C GLY A 510 5.81 -6.24 -18.62
N ASP A 511 6.71 -5.35 -19.00
CA ASP A 511 8.12 -5.63 -19.28
C ASP A 511 9.03 -5.61 -18.03
N GLY A 512 8.50 -5.16 -16.89
CA GLY A 512 9.20 -5.05 -15.61
C GLY A 512 9.77 -3.68 -15.29
N VAL A 513 9.56 -2.67 -16.14
CA VAL A 513 9.85 -1.25 -15.89
C VAL A 513 8.53 -0.51 -15.67
N ALA A 514 8.45 0.32 -14.63
CA ALA A 514 7.22 1.06 -14.33
C ALA A 514 7.04 2.25 -15.31
N ASP A 515 5.79 2.56 -15.69
CA ASP A 515 5.43 3.54 -16.74
C ASP A 515 6.04 4.94 -16.52
N ASP A 516 6.36 5.32 -15.29
CA ASP A 516 6.94 6.62 -14.95
C ASP A 516 8.45 6.70 -15.28
N ASN A 517 9.11 5.55 -15.36
CA ASN A 517 10.51 5.37 -15.70
C ASN A 517 10.72 4.69 -17.06
N ASP A 518 9.64 4.27 -17.70
CA ASP A 518 9.63 3.65 -19.01
C ASP A 518 9.57 4.71 -20.15
N LEU A 519 10.54 4.66 -21.07
CA LEU A 519 10.58 5.52 -22.26
C LEU A 519 9.72 4.99 -23.41
N CYS A 520 9.28 3.74 -23.35
CA CYS A 520 8.44 3.01 -24.29
C CYS A 520 7.26 2.27 -23.62
N PRO A 521 6.38 2.95 -22.84
CA PRO A 521 5.31 2.35 -22.00
C PRO A 521 4.13 1.69 -22.75
N GLU A 522 4.28 1.42 -24.05
CA GLU A 522 3.31 0.67 -24.86
C GLU A 522 3.97 -0.54 -25.58
N GLU A 523 5.27 -0.81 -25.35
CA GLU A 523 6.10 -1.77 -26.09
C GLU A 523 6.49 -3.02 -25.24
N ALA A 524 5.50 -3.82 -24.87
CA ALA A 524 5.68 -5.06 -24.09
C ALA A 524 6.76 -6.03 -24.61
N TRP A 525 7.86 -6.17 -23.87
CA TRP A 525 8.85 -7.26 -23.86
C TRP A 525 9.25 -7.88 -25.23
N GLU A 526 10.39 -7.43 -25.80
CA GLU A 526 11.18 -8.20 -26.80
C GLU A 526 12.66 -8.32 -26.39
N TYR A 527 13.20 -9.55 -26.50
CA TYR A 527 14.56 -10.10 -26.35
C TYR A 527 15.67 -9.42 -25.49
N MET A 528 15.85 -8.08 -25.44
CA MET A 528 16.92 -7.38 -24.69
C MET A 528 16.55 -5.92 -24.33
N ASP A 529 16.62 -5.57 -23.04
CA ASP A 529 16.69 -4.19 -22.51
C ASP A 529 17.89 -4.13 -21.54
N ALA A 530 19.04 -3.69 -22.05
CA ALA A 530 20.30 -3.67 -21.33
C ALA A 530 20.54 -2.37 -20.56
N ASN A 531 19.91 -1.26 -20.95
CA ASN A 531 19.99 0.03 -20.25
C ASN A 531 18.83 0.28 -19.27
N SER A 532 17.86 -0.64 -19.21
CA SER A 532 16.69 -0.62 -18.32
C SER A 532 15.81 0.63 -18.51
N ASP A 533 15.67 1.08 -19.76
CA ASP A 533 14.83 2.23 -20.11
C ASP A 533 13.43 1.84 -20.62
N GLY A 534 13.08 0.55 -20.57
CA GLY A 534 11.79 -0.01 -21.01
C GLY A 534 11.63 -0.09 -22.53
N CYS A 535 12.68 0.23 -23.29
CA CYS A 535 12.66 0.14 -24.75
C CYS A 535 13.45 -1.06 -25.27
N ASP A 536 12.99 -1.62 -26.40
CA ASP A 536 13.74 -2.69 -27.08
C ASP A 536 15.01 -2.16 -27.76
N ASP A 537 16.16 -2.59 -27.23
CA ASP A 537 17.49 -2.23 -27.71
C ASP A 537 17.84 -2.80 -29.10
N VAL A 538 17.06 -3.76 -29.61
CA VAL A 538 17.34 -4.44 -30.89
C VAL A 538 17.36 -3.46 -32.07
N SER A 539 16.72 -2.31 -31.95
CA SER A 539 16.69 -1.25 -32.98
C SER A 539 17.44 0.04 -32.59
N GLN A 540 18.00 0.12 -31.37
CA GLN A 540 18.67 1.31 -30.86
C GLN A 540 20.11 1.46 -31.37
N TRP A 541 20.62 2.68 -31.28
CA TRP A 541 22.05 2.91 -31.49
C TRP A 541 22.83 2.33 -30.32
N PHE A 542 24.00 1.77 -30.61
CA PHE A 542 24.96 1.41 -29.58
C PHE A 542 26.40 1.62 -30.05
N LEU A 543 27.26 1.78 -29.05
CA LEU A 543 28.69 1.91 -29.19
C LEU A 543 29.35 0.73 -28.50
N MET A 544 30.22 0.03 -29.21
CA MET A 544 30.95 -1.10 -28.67
C MET A 544 32.45 -0.90 -28.82
N ILE A 545 33.20 -1.18 -27.76
CA ILE A 545 34.67 -1.18 -27.75
C ILE A 545 35.13 -2.60 -27.40
N THR A 546 35.69 -3.28 -28.38
CA THR A 546 36.06 -4.70 -28.26
C THR A 546 37.56 -4.86 -28.48
N PRO A 547 38.36 -5.27 -27.48
CA PRO A 547 39.67 -5.86 -27.76
C PRO A 547 39.47 -7.11 -28.63
N ILE A 548 39.93 -7.07 -29.88
CA ILE A 548 39.85 -8.21 -30.80
C ILE A 548 40.93 -9.22 -30.45
N ASP A 549 42.17 -8.73 -30.32
CA ASP A 549 43.30 -9.57 -30.00
C ASP A 549 44.30 -8.78 -29.16
N ALA A 550 44.14 -8.87 -27.84
CA ALA A 550 45.12 -8.35 -26.92
C ALA A 550 46.16 -9.43 -26.64
N CYS A 551 47.37 -9.20 -27.16
CA CYS A 551 48.63 -9.64 -26.56
C CYS A 551 49.24 -10.97 -27.00
N TYR A 552 49.56 -11.10 -28.28
CA TYR A 552 50.56 -12.09 -28.71
C TYR A 552 52.00 -11.55 -28.50
N SER A 553 52.79 -12.23 -27.68
CA SER A 553 54.24 -12.06 -27.60
C SER A 553 54.88 -13.44 -27.69
N ALA A 554 55.67 -13.69 -28.74
CA ALA A 554 56.20 -15.01 -29.11
C ALA A 554 57.09 -15.73 -28.07
N TYR A 555 57.24 -15.22 -26.83
CA TYR A 555 58.21 -15.74 -25.84
C TYR A 555 57.77 -15.71 -24.36
N THR A 556 56.48 -15.62 -24.01
CA THR A 556 56.08 -15.64 -22.59
C THR A 556 54.72 -16.32 -22.35
N TYR A 557 54.74 -17.51 -21.74
CA TYR A 557 53.55 -18.14 -21.15
C TYR A 557 53.25 -17.47 -19.80
N GLY A 558 52.01 -17.01 -19.57
CA GLY A 558 51.55 -16.49 -18.28
C GLY A 558 51.54 -14.96 -18.09
N THR A 559 51.40 -14.16 -19.15
CA THR A 559 51.32 -12.68 -19.02
C THR A 559 49.90 -12.15 -19.16
N SER A 560 49.45 -11.31 -18.22
CA SER A 560 48.17 -10.59 -18.28
C SER A 560 48.35 -9.26 -19.04
N CYS A 561 47.47 -9.02 -20.01
CA CYS A 561 47.47 -7.83 -20.84
C CYS A 561 46.08 -7.21 -20.80
N SER A 562 46.01 -5.91 -20.58
CA SER A 562 44.75 -5.22 -20.40
C SER A 562 44.78 -3.82 -20.97
N MET A 563 43.67 -3.41 -21.57
CA MET A 563 43.41 -2.06 -22.02
C MET A 563 42.66 -1.32 -20.91
N TRP A 564 43.26 -0.24 -20.41
CA TRP A 564 42.69 0.59 -19.33
C TRP A 564 42.17 1.87 -19.94
N ILE A 565 40.86 2.09 -19.87
CA ILE A 565 40.22 3.31 -20.33
C ILE A 565 39.96 4.19 -19.10
N ARG A 566 40.38 5.46 -19.19
CA ARG A 566 40.25 6.43 -18.09
C ARG A 566 39.10 7.41 -18.28
N SER A 567 38.76 7.70 -19.52
CA SER A 567 37.59 8.51 -19.86
C SER A 567 37.05 8.11 -21.22
N ILE A 568 35.72 8.19 -21.32
CA ILE A 568 34.93 7.99 -22.54
C ILE A 568 34.06 9.23 -22.69
N GLU A 569 34.14 9.92 -23.82
CA GLU A 569 33.27 11.05 -24.12
C GLU A 569 32.68 10.91 -25.52
N VAL A 570 31.34 10.90 -25.61
CA VAL A 570 30.60 10.86 -26.87
C VAL A 570 29.96 12.22 -27.10
N THR A 571 30.27 12.82 -28.24
CA THR A 571 29.70 14.10 -28.68
C THR A 571 28.99 13.96 -30.02
N VAL A 572 27.80 14.57 -30.12
CA VAL A 572 26.96 14.62 -31.31
C VAL A 572 26.72 16.09 -31.64
N ASP A 573 27.15 16.54 -32.82
CA ASP A 573 27.04 17.94 -33.26
C ASP A 573 27.49 18.96 -32.19
N GLU A 574 28.66 18.73 -31.60
CA GLU A 574 29.28 19.54 -30.52
C GLU A 574 28.57 19.50 -29.15
N ARG A 575 27.56 18.63 -28.98
CA ARG A 575 26.92 18.37 -27.68
C ARG A 575 27.35 17.01 -27.12
N THR A 576 27.93 17.01 -25.92
CA THR A 576 28.21 15.77 -25.17
C THR A 576 26.90 15.10 -24.76
N ILE A 577 26.71 13.84 -25.18
CA ILE A 577 25.54 13.02 -24.84
C ILE A 577 25.87 11.92 -23.83
N HIS A 578 27.14 11.51 -23.76
CA HIS A 578 27.64 10.57 -22.76
C HIS A 578 29.05 10.96 -22.31
N GLN A 579 29.32 10.90 -21.01
CA GLN A 579 30.64 11.16 -20.45
C GLN A 579 30.87 10.31 -19.20
N GLU A 580 31.88 9.46 -19.23
CA GLU A 580 32.35 8.68 -18.09
C GLU A 580 33.80 9.06 -17.75
N SER A 581 34.10 9.30 -16.47
CA SER A 581 35.45 9.64 -16.03
C SER A 581 35.73 9.12 -14.61
N GLY A 582 36.94 8.57 -14.41
CA GLY A 582 37.44 8.21 -13.07
C GLY A 582 37.34 6.73 -12.69
N SER A 583 36.56 5.93 -13.42
CA SER A 583 36.59 4.47 -13.39
C SER A 583 37.73 3.97 -14.29
N ILE A 584 38.61 3.08 -13.81
CA ILE A 584 39.58 2.40 -14.69
C ILE A 584 38.83 1.24 -15.32
N LEU A 585 38.30 1.43 -16.53
CA LEU A 585 37.61 0.35 -17.24
C LEU A 585 38.68 -0.56 -17.85
N VAL A 586 38.77 -1.80 -17.35
CA VAL A 586 39.82 -2.76 -17.69
C VAL A 586 39.25 -3.80 -18.64
N LEU A 587 39.48 -3.63 -19.94
CA LEU A 587 39.14 -4.64 -20.94
C LEU A 587 40.33 -5.59 -21.10
N SER A 588 40.10 -6.89 -20.91
CA SER A 588 41.17 -7.90 -20.95
C SER A 588 40.80 -9.10 -21.80
N ASN A 589 41.78 -9.64 -22.51
CA ASN A 589 41.60 -10.81 -23.38
C ASN A 589 42.13 -12.11 -22.73
N SER A 590 42.33 -12.13 -21.41
CA SER A 590 42.84 -13.31 -20.69
C SER A 590 41.72 -14.33 -20.45
N VAL A 591 42.05 -15.62 -20.60
CA VAL A 591 41.15 -16.74 -20.28
C VAL A 591 40.68 -16.60 -18.82
N GLY A 592 39.36 -16.48 -18.63
CA GLY A 592 38.72 -16.29 -17.32
C GLY A 592 38.30 -14.86 -16.97
N ALA A 593 38.54 -13.85 -17.81
CA ALA A 593 38.00 -12.50 -17.62
C ALA A 593 36.53 -12.41 -18.05
N THR A 594 35.71 -11.73 -17.25
CA THR A 594 34.26 -11.58 -17.47
C THR A 594 33.89 -10.51 -18.50
N ASP A 595 34.75 -9.51 -18.71
CA ASP A 595 34.41 -8.32 -19.52
C ASP A 595 35.25 -8.27 -20.80
N ARG A 596 34.69 -8.80 -21.90
CA ARG A 596 35.37 -8.89 -23.21
C ARG A 596 35.16 -7.67 -24.09
N SER A 597 34.12 -6.88 -23.86
CA SER A 597 33.78 -5.70 -24.64
C SER A 597 33.06 -4.70 -23.74
N TRP A 598 33.31 -3.42 -23.95
CA TRP A 598 32.46 -2.38 -23.37
C TRP A 598 31.35 -2.06 -24.35
N VAL A 599 30.10 -2.14 -23.91
CA VAL A 599 28.91 -1.85 -24.72
C VAL A 599 28.17 -0.71 -24.04
N TYR A 600 27.79 0.29 -24.82
CA TYR A 600 26.91 1.36 -24.37
C TYR A 600 25.76 1.47 -25.36
N VAL A 601 24.57 1.16 -24.88
CA VAL A 601 23.33 1.36 -25.62
C VAL A 601 22.83 2.78 -25.32
N PHE A 602 22.46 3.51 -26.37
CA PHE A 602 21.92 4.86 -26.21
C PHE A 602 20.43 4.77 -25.91
N ASP A 603 19.96 5.51 -24.89
CA ASP A 603 18.53 5.56 -24.58
C ASP A 603 17.72 6.01 -25.79
N LYS A 604 16.45 5.58 -25.86
CA LYS A 604 15.56 5.92 -26.98
C LYS A 604 15.45 7.43 -27.26
N SER A 605 15.57 8.26 -26.22
CA SER A 605 15.56 9.72 -26.35
C SER A 605 16.81 10.28 -27.07
N GLN A 606 17.94 9.58 -26.99
CA GLN A 606 19.23 9.95 -27.58
C GLN A 606 19.32 9.53 -29.05
N ASP A 607 18.69 8.41 -29.42
CA ASP A 607 18.61 7.87 -30.79
C ASP A 607 18.18 8.91 -31.85
N ALA A 608 17.11 9.66 -31.57
CA ALA A 608 16.59 10.67 -32.49
C ALA A 608 17.60 11.80 -32.77
N SER A 609 18.49 12.07 -31.81
CA SER A 609 19.56 13.08 -31.94
C SER A 609 20.71 12.55 -32.78
N ILE A 610 20.99 11.25 -32.70
CA ILE A 610 22.04 10.56 -33.46
C ILE A 610 21.64 10.40 -34.93
N GLU A 611 20.39 10.05 -35.21
CA GLU A 611 19.90 9.76 -36.57
C GLU A 611 19.98 10.97 -37.52
N ASN A 612 19.98 12.20 -36.97
CA ASN A 612 20.09 13.44 -37.74
C ASN A 612 21.46 14.13 -37.61
N ALA A 613 22.43 13.50 -36.96
CA ALA A 613 23.72 14.10 -36.65
C ALA A 613 24.55 14.37 -37.90
N THR A 614 25.14 15.57 -37.98
CA THR A 614 26.10 15.87 -39.07
C THR A 614 27.50 15.35 -38.76
N LYS A 615 27.84 15.25 -37.48
CA LYS A 615 29.12 14.77 -36.96
C LYS A 615 28.94 14.07 -35.61
N ILE A 616 29.55 12.90 -35.48
CA ILE A 616 29.63 12.14 -34.23
C ILE A 616 31.10 11.97 -33.90
N GLU A 617 31.51 12.25 -32.67
CA GLU A 617 32.89 12.07 -32.21
C GLU A 617 32.92 11.31 -30.88
N LEU A 618 33.80 10.31 -30.80
CA LEU A 618 34.13 9.58 -29.59
C LEU A 618 35.58 9.91 -29.20
N GLU A 619 35.79 10.35 -27.98
CA GLU A 619 37.12 10.55 -27.40
C GLU A 619 37.38 9.52 -26.28
N LEU A 620 38.49 8.79 -26.39
CA LEU A 620 38.92 7.79 -25.43
C LEU A 620 40.32 8.13 -24.89
N GLU A 621 40.52 8.10 -23.56
CA GLU A 621 41.85 8.07 -22.96
C GLU A 621 42.24 6.62 -22.64
N ILE A 622 43.13 6.02 -23.43
CA ILE A 622 43.51 4.60 -23.33
C ILE A 622 44.95 4.43 -22.86
N LEU A 623 45.15 3.51 -21.91
CA LEU A 623 46.45 2.98 -21.50
C LEU A 623 46.51 1.48 -21.79
N PHE A 624 47.50 1.07 -22.57
CA PHE A 624 47.79 -0.35 -22.80
C PHE A 624 48.76 -0.87 -21.74
N TRP A 625 48.36 -1.88 -20.97
CA TRP A 625 49.14 -2.40 -19.84
C TRP A 625 49.54 -3.87 -20.02
N HIS A 626 50.78 -4.21 -19.65
CA HIS A 626 51.34 -5.57 -19.75
C HIS A 626 52.11 -5.95 -18.48
N SER A 627 51.90 -7.16 -17.95
CA SER A 627 52.52 -7.59 -16.68
C SER A 627 54.05 -7.68 -16.67
N SER A 628 54.71 -7.84 -17.83
CA SER A 628 56.18 -7.91 -17.90
C SER A 628 56.90 -6.57 -17.68
N LEU A 629 56.16 -5.45 -17.60
CA LEU A 629 56.70 -4.09 -17.38
C LEU A 629 57.38 -3.89 -16.01
N GLN A 630 57.22 -4.81 -15.05
CA GLN A 630 57.83 -4.67 -13.72
C GLN A 630 59.30 -5.14 -13.64
N ALA A 631 59.83 -5.88 -14.61
CA ALA A 631 61.11 -6.60 -14.42
C ALA A 631 62.39 -5.85 -14.86
N THR A 632 62.32 -4.67 -15.51
CA THR A 632 63.53 -4.04 -16.10
C THR A 632 63.87 -2.62 -15.66
N GLN A 633 63.17 -2.04 -14.69
CA GLN A 633 63.71 -0.87 -13.97
C GLN A 633 64.73 -1.31 -12.90
N GLY A 634 65.95 -1.66 -13.31
CA GLY A 634 67.07 -1.65 -12.35
C GLY A 634 68.33 -2.48 -12.60
N ARG A 635 68.38 -3.45 -13.52
CA ARG A 635 69.61 -4.27 -13.68
C ARG A 635 70.55 -3.71 -14.76
N GLN A 636 71.54 -2.92 -14.32
CA GLN A 636 72.80 -2.79 -15.04
C GLN A 636 73.52 -4.15 -15.02
N PHE A 637 73.56 -4.86 -16.15
CA PHE A 637 74.35 -6.10 -16.25
C PHE A 637 75.84 -5.77 -16.36
N GLY A 638 76.54 -6.00 -15.25
CA GLY A 638 78.00 -5.95 -15.16
C GLY A 638 78.66 -7.08 -15.93
N SER A 639 79.70 -6.72 -16.68
CA SER A 639 80.59 -7.59 -17.42
C SER A 639 81.31 -8.64 -16.55
N TRP A 640 81.26 -9.91 -16.96
CA TRP A 640 82.25 -10.93 -16.58
C TRP A 640 82.83 -11.61 -17.84
N PRO A 641 84.13 -11.97 -17.85
CA PRO A 641 84.82 -12.45 -19.04
C PRO A 641 84.83 -13.99 -19.14
N GLY A 642 84.40 -14.55 -20.28
CA GLY A 642 84.61 -15.96 -20.60
C GLY A 642 83.77 -16.50 -21.77
N ASN A 643 84.38 -16.56 -22.95
CA ASN A 643 84.06 -17.38 -24.15
C ASN A 643 83.07 -18.55 -23.92
N TRP A 644 81.94 -18.72 -24.64
CA TRP A 644 81.75 -18.98 -26.07
C TRP A 644 80.26 -18.76 -26.47
N ASP A 645 80.02 -18.44 -27.76
CA ASP A 645 78.77 -18.27 -28.55
C ASP A 645 77.94 -16.96 -28.47
N PRO A 646 77.52 -16.39 -29.63
CA PRO A 646 76.80 -15.12 -29.71
C PRO A 646 75.29 -15.35 -29.55
N PHE A 647 74.75 -15.11 -28.36
CA PHE A 647 73.30 -14.93 -28.22
C PHE A 647 72.90 -13.53 -28.73
N PRO A 648 71.87 -13.39 -29.58
CA PRO A 648 71.41 -12.11 -30.06
C PRO A 648 70.89 -11.27 -28.89
N SER A 649 71.18 -9.97 -28.94
CA SER A 649 70.64 -8.95 -28.04
C SER A 649 69.12 -9.08 -27.92
N TYR A 650 68.61 -9.36 -26.72
CA TYR A 650 67.19 -9.28 -26.39
C TYR A 650 66.71 -7.85 -26.64
N THR A 651 66.07 -7.64 -27.78
CA THR A 651 65.17 -6.51 -28.02
C THR A 651 63.96 -6.70 -27.11
N SER A 652 63.53 -5.64 -26.42
CA SER A 652 62.33 -5.63 -25.57
C SER A 652 61.14 -6.30 -26.27
N PRO A 653 60.26 -7.04 -25.56
CA PRO A 653 59.12 -7.68 -26.18
C PRO A 653 58.23 -6.61 -26.83
N ILE A 654 57.94 -6.82 -28.10
CA ILE A 654 56.95 -6.04 -28.84
C ILE A 654 55.60 -6.65 -28.51
N VAL A 655 54.63 -5.82 -28.13
CA VAL A 655 53.27 -6.25 -27.80
C VAL A 655 52.31 -5.66 -28.84
N TYR A 656 51.44 -6.50 -29.37
CA TYR A 656 50.39 -6.14 -30.32
C TYR A 656 49.07 -5.92 -29.57
N TRP A 657 48.38 -4.85 -29.94
CA TRP A 657 47.10 -4.45 -29.36
C TRP A 657 46.11 -4.20 -30.49
N ASP A 658 45.17 -5.11 -30.66
CA ASP A 658 44.09 -4.98 -31.63
C ASP A 658 42.79 -4.71 -30.89
N TYR A 659 42.15 -3.58 -31.19
CA TYR A 659 40.84 -3.25 -30.66
C TYR A 659 39.97 -2.59 -31.72
N GLN A 660 38.68 -2.79 -31.57
CA GLN A 660 37.64 -2.34 -32.48
C GLN A 660 36.75 -1.35 -31.75
N VAL A 661 36.33 -0.31 -32.47
CA VAL A 661 35.26 0.58 -32.07
C VAL A 661 34.15 0.46 -33.11
N GLU A 662 33.00 -0.03 -32.69
CA GLU A 662 31.82 -0.21 -33.52
C GLU A 662 30.77 0.83 -33.14
N PHE A 663 30.33 1.61 -34.12
CA PHE A 663 29.16 2.47 -33.99
C PHE A 663 28.09 1.99 -34.96
N GLN A 664 26.99 1.47 -34.44
CA GLN A 664 25.97 0.83 -35.27
C GLN A 664 24.56 0.99 -34.73
N LYS A 665 23.58 0.80 -35.62
CA LYS A 665 22.15 0.77 -35.32
C LYS A 665 21.64 -0.67 -35.40
N GLY A 666 21.14 -1.16 -34.26
CA GLY A 666 20.54 -2.49 -34.08
C GLY A 666 21.53 -3.61 -33.72
N MET A 667 21.29 -4.28 -32.59
CA MET A 667 22.24 -5.26 -31.99
C MET A 667 22.27 -6.63 -32.68
N LEU A 668 21.15 -7.10 -33.24
CA LEU A 668 21.03 -8.43 -33.86
C LEU A 668 21.24 -8.37 -35.38
N GLY A 669 21.95 -9.36 -35.93
CA GLY A 669 22.45 -9.36 -37.32
C GLY A 669 21.41 -9.21 -38.43
N GLU A 670 20.12 -9.44 -38.17
CA GLU A 670 19.03 -9.25 -39.14
C GLU A 670 18.53 -7.80 -39.25
N ASN A 671 18.82 -6.93 -38.26
CA ASN A 671 18.33 -5.55 -38.16
C ASN A 671 19.44 -4.48 -38.33
N ARG A 672 20.64 -4.88 -38.77
CA ARG A 672 21.77 -3.96 -38.96
C ARG A 672 21.54 -3.04 -40.16
N GLU A 673 21.20 -1.78 -39.90
CA GLU A 673 20.93 -0.79 -40.96
C GLU A 673 22.17 0.05 -41.34
N GLU A 674 23.02 0.38 -40.35
CA GLU A 674 24.25 1.17 -40.56
C GLU A 674 25.38 0.65 -39.67
N GLU A 675 26.41 0.05 -40.27
CA GLU A 675 27.59 -0.47 -39.56
C GLU A 675 28.81 0.43 -39.87
N ARG A 676 29.35 1.09 -38.84
CA ARG A 676 30.56 1.94 -38.97
C ARG A 676 31.62 1.46 -37.99
N VAL A 677 32.45 0.55 -38.47
CA VAL A 677 33.48 -0.09 -37.67
C VAL A 677 34.85 0.52 -37.96
N VAL A 678 35.56 0.89 -36.90
CA VAL A 678 36.97 1.31 -36.95
C VAL A 678 37.80 0.32 -36.13
N THR A 679 38.67 -0.43 -36.81
CA THR A 679 39.61 -1.34 -36.16
C THR A 679 40.98 -0.68 -36.08
N VAL A 680 41.55 -0.62 -34.89
CA VAL A 680 42.86 -0.02 -34.64
C VAL A 680 43.81 -1.10 -34.10
N SER A 681 44.84 -1.37 -34.89
CA SER A 681 45.90 -2.32 -34.58
C SER A 681 47.18 -1.58 -34.25
N ASN A 682 47.63 -1.62 -32.99
CA ASN A 682 48.78 -0.85 -32.51
C ASN A 682 49.89 -1.74 -31.96
N ARG A 683 51.08 -1.64 -32.55
CA ARG A 683 52.32 -2.32 -32.13
C ARG A 683 53.13 -1.37 -31.25
N GLN A 684 53.14 -1.63 -29.95
CA GLN A 684 53.87 -0.81 -28.99
C GLN A 684 55.12 -1.51 -28.43
N TYR A 685 56.17 -0.72 -28.19
CA TYR A 685 57.33 -1.17 -27.43
C TYR A 685 57.05 -1.01 -25.93
N SER A 686 57.33 -2.07 -25.17
CA SER A 686 57.11 -2.26 -23.71
C SER A 686 57.86 -1.26 -22.79
N ALA A 687 58.02 0.02 -23.12
CA ALA A 687 58.81 0.97 -22.32
C ALA A 687 58.11 2.29 -21.93
N THR A 688 56.87 2.55 -22.37
CA THR A 688 56.15 3.80 -22.05
C THR A 688 54.66 3.54 -21.81
N ALA A 689 54.30 3.20 -20.56
CA ALA A 689 52.91 3.11 -20.13
C ALA A 689 52.39 4.52 -19.78
N SER A 690 51.76 5.21 -20.73
CA SER A 690 51.03 6.45 -20.49
C SER A 690 49.72 6.47 -21.26
N TYR A 691 48.68 7.07 -20.66
CA TYR A 691 47.42 7.30 -21.35
C TYR A 691 47.63 8.12 -22.63
N GLN A 692 46.96 7.70 -23.70
CA GLN A 692 46.93 8.40 -24.97
C GLN A 692 45.47 8.68 -25.34
N THR A 693 45.25 9.83 -25.98
CA THR A 693 43.93 10.20 -26.49
C THR A 693 43.74 9.61 -27.88
N HIS A 694 42.59 8.96 -28.06
CA HIS A 694 42.12 8.40 -29.32
C HIS A 694 40.78 9.03 -29.66
N THR A 695 40.69 9.66 -30.83
CA THR A 695 39.47 10.32 -31.30
C THR A 695 38.97 9.61 -32.53
N PHE A 696 37.73 9.12 -32.48
CA PHE A 696 37.03 8.50 -33.58
C PHE A 696 35.95 9.47 -34.05
N GLY A 697 35.82 9.67 -35.35
CA GLY A 697 34.85 10.57 -35.93
C GLY A 697 34.06 9.90 -37.03
N TRP A 698 32.75 10.08 -37.05
CA TRP A 698 31.88 9.60 -38.11
C TRP A 698 31.13 10.79 -38.73
N SER A 699 31.17 10.88 -40.06
CA SER A 699 30.51 11.97 -40.81
C SER A 699 29.39 11.42 -41.69
N TYR A 700 28.35 12.22 -41.90
CA TYR A 700 27.21 11.85 -42.75
C TYR A 700 27.49 11.97 -44.27
N GLN A 701 28.71 12.30 -44.72
CA GLN A 701 28.97 12.53 -46.16
C GLN A 701 28.98 11.22 -46.98
N SER A 702 28.31 11.23 -48.13
CA SER A 702 28.14 10.07 -49.02
C SER A 702 29.44 9.57 -49.65
N ILE A 703 29.65 8.26 -49.54
CA ILE A 703 30.75 7.42 -50.01
C ILE A 703 30.79 7.36 -51.56
N THR A 704 31.98 7.48 -52.21
CA THR A 704 32.12 7.48 -53.70
C THR A 704 33.04 6.34 -54.19
N ASP A 705 32.59 5.56 -55.17
CA ASP A 705 33.30 4.46 -55.86
C ASP A 705 34.22 5.00 -56.96
N VAL A 706 35.52 4.68 -56.91
CA VAL A 706 36.58 5.32 -57.72
C VAL A 706 36.88 4.54 -59.01
N ASP A 707 36.89 3.22 -58.98
CA ASP A 707 37.24 2.38 -60.13
C ASP A 707 36.07 1.54 -60.70
N GLY A 708 34.90 1.61 -60.05
CA GLY A 708 33.62 1.16 -60.56
C GLY A 708 33.28 -0.30 -60.26
N ASP A 709 33.95 -0.92 -59.29
CA ASP A 709 33.74 -2.30 -58.87
C ASP A 709 32.65 -2.47 -57.79
N GLY A 710 32.12 -1.35 -57.28
CA GLY A 710 31.06 -1.31 -56.28
C GLY A 710 31.51 -1.01 -54.85
N TYR A 711 32.82 -0.81 -54.60
CA TYR A 711 33.39 -0.48 -53.29
C TYR A 711 33.84 1.00 -53.24
N THR A 712 33.94 1.65 -52.07
CA THR A 712 34.04 3.12 -51.94
C THR A 712 35.17 3.58 -50.97
N VAL A 713 35.24 4.86 -50.58
CA VAL A 713 36.28 5.43 -49.67
C VAL A 713 35.66 5.90 -48.33
N PRO A 714 36.25 5.65 -47.14
CA PRO A 714 35.53 5.66 -45.85
C PRO A 714 34.91 7.00 -45.40
N GLY A 715 33.75 6.93 -44.72
CA GLY A 715 33.06 8.03 -44.01
C GLY A 715 33.38 8.14 -42.50
N ALA A 716 34.32 7.33 -42.02
CA ALA A 716 34.85 7.34 -40.66
C ALA A 716 36.29 7.88 -40.64
N THR A 717 36.69 8.48 -39.53
CA THR A 717 38.02 9.06 -39.31
C THR A 717 38.55 8.62 -37.97
N TYR A 718 39.87 8.52 -37.87
CA TYR A 718 40.58 8.24 -36.64
C TYR A 718 41.73 9.23 -36.49
N ASP A 719 41.85 9.86 -35.33
CA ASP A 719 43.00 10.67 -34.92
C ASP A 719 43.53 10.15 -33.58
N GLY A 720 44.83 9.88 -33.51
CA GLY A 720 45.44 9.27 -32.33
C GLY A 720 46.89 8.86 -32.57
N PRO A 721 47.54 8.16 -31.63
CA PRO A 721 48.96 7.82 -31.68
C PRO A 721 49.35 6.81 -32.79
N CYS A 722 48.40 6.36 -33.62
CA CYS A 722 48.59 5.39 -34.70
C CYS A 722 49.06 6.09 -36.00
N GLN A 723 50.34 6.48 -36.09
CA GLN A 723 50.82 7.30 -37.23
C GLN A 723 52.03 6.72 -38.02
N ASN A 724 52.48 5.47 -37.76
CA ASN A 724 53.66 4.86 -38.40
C ASN A 724 53.44 3.36 -38.75
N TYR A 725 54.36 2.71 -39.47
CA TYR A 725 54.35 1.26 -39.85
C TYR A 725 54.18 0.23 -38.71
N ALA A 726 54.15 0.69 -37.46
CA ALA A 726 53.88 -0.11 -36.28
C ALA A 726 52.39 -0.07 -35.91
N CYS A 727 51.51 0.50 -36.73
CA CYS A 727 50.10 0.59 -36.41
C CYS A 727 49.28 0.66 -37.70
N SER A 728 48.17 -0.08 -37.79
CA SER A 728 47.24 -0.06 -38.92
C SER A 728 45.84 0.26 -38.42
N VAL A 729 45.10 1.05 -39.21
CA VAL A 729 43.67 1.32 -38.98
C VAL A 729 42.91 0.75 -40.16
N ARG A 730 41.95 -0.14 -39.89
CA ARG A 730 41.03 -0.71 -40.88
C ARG A 730 39.63 -0.12 -40.66
N PHE A 731 38.90 0.16 -41.73
CA PHE A 731 37.52 0.66 -41.70
C PHE A 731 36.65 -0.36 -42.43
N ASN A 732 35.64 -0.93 -41.79
CA ASN A 732 34.94 -2.08 -42.35
C ASN A 732 33.82 -1.70 -43.35
N ASN A 733 33.62 -2.57 -44.34
CA ASN A 733 32.46 -2.72 -45.23
C ASN A 733 32.09 -1.67 -46.28
N VAL A 734 32.95 -0.69 -46.56
CA VAL A 734 32.91 -0.03 -47.87
C VAL A 734 34.28 0.41 -48.35
N PHE A 735 35.34 -0.18 -47.80
CA PHE A 735 36.72 0.14 -48.15
C PHE A 735 37.18 -0.73 -49.32
N ASP A 736 37.38 -0.09 -50.46
CA ASP A 736 38.10 -0.72 -51.56
C ASP A 736 39.59 -0.85 -51.18
N ALA A 737 40.04 -2.07 -50.86
CA ALA A 737 41.42 -2.38 -50.51
C ALA A 737 42.38 -2.21 -51.69
N PHE A 738 41.86 -2.27 -52.93
CA PHE A 738 42.60 -2.05 -54.16
C PHE A 738 41.95 -0.97 -55.03
N PRO A 739 42.01 0.33 -54.64
CA PRO A 739 41.28 1.46 -55.28
C PRO A 739 41.50 1.73 -56.77
N ASN A 740 42.31 0.92 -57.44
CA ASN A 740 42.65 1.05 -58.85
C ASN A 740 42.65 -0.32 -59.58
N ASP A 741 42.23 -1.41 -58.93
CA ASP A 741 42.18 -2.75 -59.50
C ASP A 741 40.79 -3.37 -59.32
N ALA A 742 39.86 -3.02 -60.21
CA ALA A 742 38.51 -3.57 -60.26
C ALA A 742 38.37 -5.12 -60.34
N THR A 743 39.45 -5.90 -60.29
CA THR A 743 39.39 -7.37 -60.13
C THR A 743 39.58 -7.84 -58.68
N GLN A 744 40.01 -6.94 -57.79
CA GLN A 744 40.22 -7.16 -56.37
C GLN A 744 39.64 -5.98 -55.59
N TRP A 745 38.94 -6.25 -54.50
CA TRP A 745 38.29 -5.21 -53.71
C TRP A 745 38.47 -5.42 -52.21
N SER A 746 38.91 -6.63 -51.83
CA SER A 746 39.05 -7.10 -50.46
C SER A 746 40.37 -7.85 -50.31
N ASP A 747 41.01 -7.60 -49.18
CA ASP A 747 42.28 -8.18 -48.71
C ASP A 747 42.06 -8.47 -47.22
N SER A 748 41.34 -9.56 -46.95
CA SER A 748 40.74 -9.83 -45.63
C SER A 748 41.81 -10.01 -44.57
N ASP A 749 42.90 -10.71 -44.91
CA ASP A 749 44.01 -10.95 -43.99
C ASP A 749 45.14 -9.90 -44.09
N GLY A 750 45.22 -9.13 -45.18
CA GLY A 750 46.19 -8.05 -45.37
C GLY A 750 47.55 -8.52 -45.89
N ASP A 751 47.64 -9.70 -46.50
CA ASP A 751 48.87 -10.27 -47.04
C ASP A 751 49.28 -9.64 -48.40
N GLY A 752 48.36 -8.88 -49.02
CA GLY A 752 48.53 -8.18 -50.28
C GLY A 752 48.18 -8.98 -51.53
N TYR A 753 47.59 -10.15 -51.38
CA TYR A 753 46.80 -10.87 -52.37
C TYR A 753 45.32 -10.56 -52.11
N GLY A 754 44.48 -10.68 -53.13
CA GLY A 754 43.08 -10.31 -52.99
C GLY A 754 42.19 -11.53 -52.88
N ASP A 755 41.19 -11.47 -52.00
CA ASP A 755 40.30 -12.58 -51.63
C ASP A 755 39.54 -13.17 -52.83
N ASN A 756 39.39 -12.41 -53.92
CA ASN A 756 38.81 -12.95 -55.13
C ASN A 756 39.83 -13.91 -55.77
N ALA A 757 39.68 -15.20 -55.49
CA ALA A 757 40.47 -16.30 -56.07
C ALA A 757 40.52 -16.29 -57.61
N SER A 758 39.54 -15.66 -58.27
CA SER A 758 39.49 -15.50 -59.73
C SER A 758 40.09 -14.17 -60.25
N GLY A 759 40.44 -13.26 -59.34
CA GLY A 759 41.07 -11.97 -59.57
C GLY A 759 42.58 -12.09 -59.83
N TYR A 760 43.22 -10.95 -60.12
CA TYR A 760 44.66 -10.96 -60.32
C TYR A 760 45.38 -11.29 -59.00
N ARG A 761 46.15 -12.39 -58.98
CA ARG A 761 46.82 -12.92 -57.78
C ARG A 761 45.81 -13.15 -56.64
N GLY A 762 44.78 -13.95 -56.94
CA GLY A 762 43.76 -14.32 -55.98
C GLY A 762 44.29 -15.25 -54.89
N ASP A 763 43.78 -15.05 -53.68
CA ASP A 763 44.12 -15.83 -52.51
C ASP A 763 43.23 -17.10 -52.39
N LEU A 764 43.84 -18.24 -52.11
CA LEU A 764 43.13 -19.52 -51.85
C LEU A 764 42.82 -19.73 -50.37
N PHE A 765 43.44 -18.95 -49.47
CA PHE A 765 43.18 -18.94 -48.03
C PHE A 765 42.93 -17.50 -47.53
N PRO A 766 41.83 -16.85 -47.95
CA PRO A 766 41.58 -15.41 -47.73
C PRO A 766 41.58 -14.92 -46.26
N ASP A 767 41.59 -15.84 -45.30
CA ASP A 767 41.55 -15.54 -43.87
C ASP A 767 42.89 -15.87 -43.17
N ASP A 768 43.88 -16.42 -43.89
CA ASP A 768 45.18 -16.80 -43.33
C ASP A 768 46.31 -15.99 -43.96
N PRO A 769 46.82 -14.94 -43.29
CA PRO A 769 47.82 -14.03 -43.85
C PRO A 769 49.18 -14.68 -44.11
N TYR A 770 49.32 -15.97 -43.77
CA TYR A 770 50.51 -16.75 -44.05
C TYR A 770 50.33 -17.68 -45.25
N GLU A 771 49.12 -18.07 -45.63
CA GLU A 771 48.84 -19.05 -46.68
C GLU A 771 48.16 -18.39 -47.87
N TRP A 772 48.54 -18.75 -49.10
CA TRP A 772 47.86 -18.24 -50.29
C TRP A 772 47.72 -19.27 -51.42
N ALA A 773 48.18 -20.50 -51.18
CA ALA A 773 48.22 -21.58 -52.18
C ALA A 773 48.17 -22.99 -51.58
N ASP A 774 47.48 -23.90 -52.25
CA ASP A 774 47.32 -25.33 -51.92
C ASP A 774 47.68 -26.15 -53.16
N ASP A 775 48.84 -26.82 -53.15
CA ASP A 775 49.38 -27.50 -54.33
C ASP A 775 48.80 -28.91 -54.57
N ASP A 776 48.36 -29.62 -53.52
CA ASP A 776 47.84 -30.99 -53.62
C ASP A 776 46.34 -31.14 -53.35
N GLY A 777 45.70 -30.08 -52.87
CA GLY A 777 44.26 -29.96 -52.77
C GLY A 777 43.67 -30.69 -51.57
N ASP A 778 44.45 -30.93 -50.53
CA ASP A 778 43.99 -31.60 -49.31
C ASP A 778 43.36 -30.65 -48.28
N GLY A 779 43.43 -29.34 -48.55
CA GLY A 779 42.84 -28.30 -47.72
C GLY A 779 43.79 -27.71 -46.68
N TYR A 780 45.03 -28.20 -46.60
CA TYR A 780 46.10 -27.54 -45.86
C TYR A 780 46.93 -26.65 -46.78
N GLY A 781 47.18 -25.42 -46.35
CA GLY A 781 47.98 -24.48 -47.13
C GLY A 781 49.45 -24.91 -47.20
N ASN A 782 50.09 -24.63 -48.33
CA ASN A 782 51.44 -25.10 -48.64
C ASN A 782 52.50 -24.77 -47.57
N ASN A 783 52.33 -23.73 -46.74
CA ASN A 783 53.30 -23.41 -45.68
C ASN A 783 53.00 -23.99 -44.29
N SER A 784 51.82 -24.55 -44.08
CA SER A 784 51.36 -25.17 -42.82
C SER A 784 51.15 -26.67 -42.97
N ASP A 785 50.99 -27.15 -44.19
CA ASP A 785 50.95 -28.56 -44.50
C ASP A 785 52.31 -29.22 -44.19
N ALA A 786 52.29 -30.27 -43.37
CA ALA A 786 53.49 -31.06 -43.07
C ALA A 786 53.86 -32.01 -44.22
N CYS A 787 52.91 -32.26 -45.12
CA CYS A 787 53.01 -33.04 -46.34
C CYS A 787 52.53 -32.28 -47.61
N PRO A 788 53.06 -31.07 -47.98
CA PRO A 788 52.56 -30.12 -49.02
C PRO A 788 52.37 -30.60 -50.47
N SER A 789 52.59 -31.88 -50.73
CA SER A 789 52.50 -32.48 -52.06
C SER A 789 51.92 -33.90 -52.02
N VAL A 790 51.46 -34.34 -50.85
CA VAL A 790 50.90 -35.65 -50.57
C VAL A 790 49.65 -35.48 -49.72
N TYR A 791 48.50 -35.52 -50.40
CA TYR A 791 47.19 -35.49 -49.78
C TYR A 791 47.09 -36.32 -48.49
N GLY A 792 46.72 -35.65 -47.40
CA GLY A 792 46.46 -36.25 -46.11
C GLY A 792 45.24 -35.65 -45.39
N THR A 793 44.82 -36.30 -44.31
CA THR A 793 43.66 -35.90 -43.50
C THR A 793 43.96 -35.81 -42.02
N SER A 794 45.18 -36.16 -41.60
CA SER A 794 45.61 -35.97 -40.22
C SER A 794 45.41 -34.51 -39.83
N SER A 795 44.85 -34.31 -38.65
CA SER A 795 44.48 -32.98 -38.14
C SER A 795 45.09 -32.69 -36.78
N TRP A 796 45.74 -33.68 -36.17
CA TRP A 796 46.31 -33.58 -34.83
C TRP A 796 47.82 -33.30 -34.85
N TYR A 797 48.23 -32.25 -34.11
CA TYR A 797 49.60 -31.90 -33.68
C TYR A 797 50.71 -31.86 -34.76
N ASP A 798 51.28 -30.69 -35.04
CA ASP A 798 52.44 -30.35 -35.93
C ASP A 798 52.65 -31.10 -37.26
N ARG A 799 51.71 -31.97 -37.64
CA ARG A 799 51.80 -32.91 -38.75
C ARG A 799 50.46 -33.09 -39.47
N SER A 800 49.71 -31.99 -39.53
CA SER A 800 48.46 -31.88 -40.27
C SER A 800 48.72 -31.93 -41.79
N GLY A 801 47.76 -32.48 -42.54
CA GLY A 801 47.88 -32.69 -44.00
C GLY A 801 48.61 -33.98 -44.39
N CYS A 802 48.84 -34.90 -43.45
CA CYS A 802 49.49 -36.18 -43.72
C CYS A 802 48.49 -37.37 -43.66
N PRO A 803 48.85 -38.57 -44.16
CA PRO A 803 47.96 -39.73 -44.15
C PRO A 803 47.52 -40.16 -42.74
N ASP A 804 46.23 -40.47 -42.61
CA ASP A 804 45.52 -40.94 -41.42
C ASP A 804 44.58 -42.08 -41.88
N LEU A 805 44.87 -43.31 -41.48
CA LEU A 805 44.26 -44.52 -42.05
C LEU A 805 42.90 -44.87 -41.44
N ASP A 806 42.72 -44.63 -40.14
CA ASP A 806 41.49 -44.96 -39.40
C ASP A 806 40.63 -43.75 -39.04
N GLU A 807 41.03 -42.57 -39.52
CA GLU A 807 40.28 -41.31 -39.46
C GLU A 807 40.04 -40.85 -38.01
N ASP A 808 40.96 -41.16 -37.11
CA ASP A 808 40.91 -40.73 -35.71
C ASP A 808 41.55 -39.36 -35.48
N GLY A 809 42.17 -38.79 -36.53
CA GLY A 809 42.75 -37.46 -36.58
C GLY A 809 44.26 -37.45 -36.35
N PHE A 810 44.86 -38.55 -35.90
CA PHE A 810 46.30 -38.68 -35.72
C PHE A 810 46.96 -39.13 -37.04
N ALA A 811 48.24 -38.78 -37.23
CA ALA A 811 48.97 -39.21 -38.41
C ALA A 811 49.47 -40.64 -38.22
N ASP A 812 49.34 -41.48 -39.26
CA ASP A 812 49.74 -42.90 -39.24
C ASP A 812 51.16 -43.15 -38.71
N GLU A 813 52.07 -42.19 -38.93
CA GLU A 813 53.48 -42.30 -38.53
C GLU A 813 53.73 -42.01 -37.05
N ASP A 814 52.79 -41.38 -36.35
CA ASP A 814 52.91 -40.93 -34.95
C ASP A 814 52.08 -41.76 -33.98
N GLU A 815 51.12 -42.53 -34.48
CA GLU A 815 50.26 -43.37 -33.66
C GLU A 815 50.93 -44.62 -33.08
N VAL A 816 50.45 -45.00 -31.89
CA VAL A 816 50.76 -46.30 -31.27
C VAL A 816 49.82 -47.38 -31.79
N CYS A 817 48.60 -46.99 -32.18
CA CYS A 817 47.51 -47.85 -32.63
C CYS A 817 46.95 -47.50 -34.06
N PRO A 818 47.80 -47.37 -35.11
CA PRO A 818 47.53 -46.83 -36.48
C PRO A 818 46.53 -47.61 -37.36
N GLY A 819 45.37 -47.97 -36.84
CA GLY A 819 44.40 -48.82 -37.52
C GLY A 819 43.29 -49.30 -36.58
N GLU A 820 43.31 -48.84 -35.34
CA GLU A 820 42.23 -48.95 -34.39
C GLU A 820 41.88 -47.55 -33.90
N TYR A 821 40.80 -46.97 -34.45
CA TYR A 821 40.27 -45.67 -34.04
C TYR A 821 40.38 -45.45 -32.53
N GLY A 822 41.18 -44.47 -32.15
CA GLY A 822 41.41 -44.13 -30.75
C GLY A 822 41.36 -42.64 -30.49
N THR A 823 40.98 -42.29 -29.28
CA THR A 823 40.80 -40.89 -28.86
C THR A 823 41.80 -40.46 -27.80
N SER A 824 42.65 -41.38 -27.33
CA SER A 824 43.65 -41.09 -26.31
C SER A 824 44.70 -40.09 -26.85
N PRO A 825 44.85 -38.91 -26.21
CA PRO A 825 45.78 -37.88 -26.64
C PRO A 825 47.19 -38.04 -26.05
N TYR A 826 47.43 -39.04 -25.19
CA TYR A 826 48.71 -39.18 -24.50
C TYR A 826 49.77 -39.84 -25.38
N GLN A 827 50.95 -39.22 -25.46
CA GLN A 827 52.04 -39.62 -26.37
C GLN A 827 52.47 -41.10 -26.29
N LEU A 828 52.25 -41.79 -25.18
CA LEU A 828 52.59 -43.21 -25.01
C LEU A 828 51.48 -44.18 -25.42
N GLU A 829 50.30 -43.67 -25.73
CA GLU A 829 49.05 -44.37 -26.05
C GLU A 829 48.23 -43.54 -27.06
N LEU A 830 48.94 -42.81 -27.94
CA LEU A 830 48.38 -41.86 -28.91
C LEU A 830 47.62 -42.63 -29.99
N GLY A 831 46.37 -42.23 -30.24
CA GLY A 831 45.48 -42.92 -31.20
C GLY A 831 44.99 -44.28 -30.69
N CYS A 832 45.10 -44.60 -29.40
CA CYS A 832 44.58 -45.86 -28.86
C CYS A 832 43.15 -45.74 -28.31
N PRO A 833 42.35 -46.83 -28.31
CA PRO A 833 40.95 -46.80 -27.86
C PRO A 833 40.79 -46.41 -26.38
N ASP A 834 39.95 -45.41 -26.14
CA ASP A 834 39.53 -44.87 -24.83
C ASP A 834 37.99 -44.85 -24.81
N PRO A 835 37.33 -45.97 -24.42
CA PRO A 835 35.88 -46.16 -24.60
C PRO A 835 35.00 -45.37 -23.64
N ASP A 836 35.48 -45.04 -22.45
CA ASP A 836 34.78 -44.21 -21.48
C ASP A 836 35.13 -42.72 -21.62
N GLY A 837 36.21 -42.40 -22.33
CA GLY A 837 36.49 -41.07 -22.86
C GLY A 837 37.12 -40.15 -21.82
N ASP A 838 37.83 -40.70 -20.84
CA ASP A 838 38.49 -39.93 -19.79
C ASP A 838 39.92 -39.48 -20.16
N GLY A 839 40.36 -39.86 -21.36
CA GLY A 839 41.65 -39.53 -21.93
C GLY A 839 42.68 -40.64 -21.74
N TYR A 840 42.47 -41.58 -20.81
CA TYR A 840 43.40 -42.69 -20.58
C TYR A 840 42.90 -43.94 -21.30
N ALA A 841 43.74 -44.54 -22.13
CA ALA A 841 43.32 -45.76 -22.82
C ALA A 841 43.14 -46.94 -21.83
N ASP A 842 41.95 -47.55 -21.82
CA ASP A 842 41.50 -48.71 -21.01
C ASP A 842 42.57 -49.81 -20.79
N ASN A 843 43.38 -50.09 -21.81
CA ASN A 843 44.38 -51.16 -21.81
C ASN A 843 45.80 -50.69 -21.45
N PHE A 844 45.96 -49.43 -21.06
CA PHE A 844 47.24 -48.80 -20.79
C PHE A 844 47.28 -48.15 -19.40
N SER A 845 47.00 -46.85 -19.30
CA SER A 845 47.27 -46.05 -18.11
C SER A 845 46.06 -45.90 -17.17
N ASP A 846 44.87 -46.25 -17.63
CA ASP A 846 43.64 -46.16 -16.86
C ASP A 846 43.58 -47.22 -15.74
N VAL A 847 43.35 -46.75 -14.52
CA VAL A 847 43.22 -47.55 -13.30
C VAL A 847 41.77 -48.03 -13.08
N CYS A 848 40.79 -47.33 -13.64
CA CYS A 848 39.38 -47.63 -13.55
C CYS A 848 38.70 -47.93 -14.92
N PRO A 849 39.18 -48.93 -15.70
CA PRO A 849 38.70 -49.21 -17.06
C PRO A 849 37.19 -49.30 -17.23
N GLY A 850 36.67 -48.58 -18.22
CA GLY A 850 35.27 -48.51 -18.60
C GLY A 850 34.39 -47.73 -17.63
N VAL A 851 35.00 -46.93 -16.76
CA VAL A 851 34.36 -46.01 -15.84
C VAL A 851 35.06 -44.66 -15.91
N TYR A 852 34.48 -43.75 -16.70
CA TYR A 852 34.95 -42.38 -16.84
C TYR A 852 35.33 -41.76 -15.49
N GLY A 853 36.57 -41.32 -15.39
CA GLY A 853 37.08 -40.69 -14.18
C GLY A 853 38.08 -39.57 -14.42
N THR A 854 37.99 -38.53 -13.61
CA THR A 854 38.84 -37.33 -13.74
C THR A 854 40.01 -37.32 -12.77
N ALA A 855 40.14 -38.32 -11.90
CA ALA A 855 41.23 -38.38 -10.92
C ALA A 855 42.58 -38.49 -11.61
N TYR A 856 43.57 -37.79 -11.07
CA TYR A 856 44.97 -37.83 -11.54
C TYR A 856 45.98 -37.90 -10.40
N GLY A 857 45.53 -37.69 -9.15
CA GLY A 857 46.35 -37.74 -7.95
C GLY A 857 46.99 -39.11 -7.71
N TYR A 858 48.29 -39.12 -7.39
CA TYR A 858 49.03 -40.31 -6.93
C TYR A 858 48.92 -41.57 -7.81
N GLY A 859 48.68 -41.40 -9.11
CA GLY A 859 48.63 -42.51 -10.05
C GLY A 859 47.25 -43.15 -10.22
N MET A 860 46.18 -42.52 -9.74
CA MET A 860 44.78 -42.97 -9.87
C MET A 860 44.11 -42.47 -11.15
N TRP A 861 44.88 -42.40 -12.25
CA TRP A 861 44.43 -41.88 -13.54
C TRP A 861 43.19 -42.62 -14.05
N GLY A 862 42.17 -41.87 -14.45
CA GLY A 862 40.91 -42.41 -15.01
C GLY A 862 39.88 -42.86 -13.97
N CYS A 863 40.10 -42.62 -12.67
CA CYS A 863 39.14 -43.01 -11.63
C CYS A 863 38.12 -41.91 -11.28
N PRO A 864 36.87 -42.28 -10.89
CA PRO A 864 35.86 -41.33 -10.43
C PRO A 864 36.36 -40.45 -9.28
N ASP A 865 36.01 -39.17 -9.37
CA ASP A 865 36.35 -38.08 -8.46
C ASP A 865 35.08 -37.21 -8.38
N THR A 866 34.32 -37.32 -7.29
CA THR A 866 32.96 -36.77 -7.18
C THR A 866 32.96 -35.26 -6.96
N ASP A 867 33.97 -34.72 -6.28
CA ASP A 867 34.06 -33.30 -5.96
C ASP A 867 35.11 -32.51 -6.78
N LEU A 868 35.79 -33.21 -7.69
CA LEU A 868 36.69 -32.69 -8.72
C LEU A 868 37.96 -32.04 -8.16
N ASP A 869 38.46 -32.55 -7.04
CA ASP A 869 39.68 -32.06 -6.41
C ASP A 869 40.97 -32.77 -6.89
N GLY A 870 40.80 -33.76 -7.77
CA GLY A 870 41.88 -34.54 -8.41
C GLY A 870 42.18 -35.85 -7.70
N TRP A 871 41.51 -36.17 -6.59
CA TRP A 871 41.66 -37.41 -5.83
C TRP A 871 40.52 -38.38 -6.11
N ALA A 872 40.82 -39.68 -6.07
CA ALA A 872 39.84 -40.70 -6.46
C ALA A 872 38.88 -41.04 -5.30
N ASP A 873 37.59 -41.20 -5.61
CA ASP A 873 36.56 -41.54 -4.64
C ASP A 873 36.84 -42.89 -3.94
N PRO A 874 36.49 -43.02 -2.65
CA PRO A 874 36.54 -44.29 -1.94
C PRO A 874 35.65 -45.35 -2.60
N GLY A 875 36.28 -46.43 -3.06
CA GLY A 875 35.56 -47.58 -3.62
C GLY A 875 35.33 -47.51 -5.13
N SER A 876 35.97 -46.55 -5.82
CA SER A 876 36.13 -46.54 -7.28
C SER A 876 36.62 -47.90 -7.80
N ALA A 877 36.07 -48.31 -8.95
CA ALA A 877 36.27 -49.65 -9.50
C ALA A 877 37.73 -49.86 -9.94
N GLY A 878 38.55 -50.52 -9.11
CA GLY A 878 39.99 -50.69 -9.36
C GLY A 878 40.87 -50.07 -8.28
N ALA A 879 40.32 -49.12 -7.52
CA ALA A 879 40.97 -48.44 -6.41
C ALA A 879 40.79 -49.21 -5.08
N SER A 880 41.89 -49.47 -4.38
CA SER A 880 41.88 -50.04 -3.03
C SER A 880 41.73 -48.92 -1.99
N PRO A 881 40.98 -49.12 -0.88
CA PRO A 881 40.81 -48.10 0.18
C PRO A 881 42.11 -47.64 0.88
N LEU A 882 43.21 -48.35 0.63
CA LEU A 882 44.55 -48.09 1.17
C LEU A 882 45.46 -47.34 0.19
N ASP A 883 44.98 -47.02 -1.01
CA ASP A 883 45.78 -46.30 -1.99
C ASP A 883 45.94 -44.84 -1.54
N PRO A 884 47.15 -44.26 -1.66
CA PRO A 884 47.43 -42.90 -1.21
C PRO A 884 46.74 -41.82 -2.06
N GLY A 885 46.13 -42.20 -3.20
CA GLY A 885 45.35 -41.34 -4.07
C GLY A 885 43.85 -41.32 -3.78
N ILE A 886 43.40 -41.90 -2.65
CA ILE A 886 41.99 -41.94 -2.27
C ILE A 886 41.63 -40.69 -1.47
N ASP A 887 40.57 -40.02 -1.91
CA ASP A 887 39.99 -38.90 -1.20
C ASP A 887 39.33 -39.33 0.13
N ARG A 888 39.65 -38.63 1.21
CA ARG A 888 39.05 -38.83 2.54
C ARG A 888 37.82 -37.96 2.77
N CYS A 889 37.55 -37.02 1.88
CA CYS A 889 36.42 -36.11 1.89
C CYS A 889 35.63 -36.08 0.55
N PRO A 890 35.23 -37.24 -0.03
CA PRO A 890 34.72 -37.40 -1.41
C PRO A 890 33.48 -36.60 -1.83
N ASP A 891 32.81 -35.94 -0.88
CA ASP A 891 31.65 -35.09 -1.18
C ASP A 891 32.00 -33.59 -1.03
N ARG A 892 33.27 -33.25 -0.84
CA ARG A 892 33.70 -31.91 -0.46
C ARG A 892 35.15 -31.62 -0.87
N TYR A 893 35.25 -30.91 -1.99
CA TYR A 893 36.48 -30.42 -2.59
C TYR A 893 37.51 -29.97 -1.55
N GLY A 894 38.71 -30.55 -1.64
CA GLY A 894 39.83 -30.21 -0.80
C GLY A 894 41.17 -30.21 -1.50
N THR A 895 42.06 -29.35 -1.05
CA THR A 895 43.41 -29.22 -1.62
C THR A 895 44.47 -29.92 -0.81
N ALA A 896 44.13 -30.53 0.33
CA ALA A 896 45.09 -31.23 1.17
C ALA A 896 45.71 -32.40 0.41
N PHE A 897 47.05 -32.42 0.34
CA PHE A 897 47.82 -33.46 -0.35
C PHE A 897 48.86 -34.13 0.56
N GLN A 898 48.95 -33.69 1.82
CA GLN A 898 49.77 -34.26 2.89
C GLN A 898 48.89 -34.80 4.02
N GLY A 899 49.47 -35.62 4.89
CA GLY A 899 48.78 -36.14 6.07
C GLY A 899 47.83 -37.32 5.82
N GLU A 900 46.89 -37.53 6.74
CA GLU A 900 45.91 -38.62 6.69
C GLU A 900 44.65 -38.20 5.92
N TYR A 901 44.35 -36.90 5.80
CA TYR A 901 43.12 -36.33 5.25
C TYR A 901 43.33 -35.72 3.86
N ILE A 902 43.90 -36.51 2.96
CA ILE A 902 44.08 -36.16 1.54
C ILE A 902 42.71 -35.92 0.87
N GLY A 903 42.61 -34.87 0.05
CA GLY A 903 41.36 -34.40 -0.61
C GLY A 903 40.39 -33.67 0.32
N CYS A 904 40.80 -33.40 1.57
CA CYS A 904 40.01 -32.58 2.49
C CYS A 904 40.39 -31.10 2.42
N ARG A 905 39.50 -30.26 2.93
CA ARG A 905 39.69 -28.81 3.00
C ARG A 905 40.98 -28.44 3.74
N ASP A 906 41.77 -27.60 3.08
CA ASP A 906 42.99 -26.96 3.55
C ASP A 906 42.79 -25.45 3.30
N THR A 907 42.60 -24.68 4.38
CA THR A 907 42.14 -23.29 4.32
C THR A 907 43.24 -22.30 3.92
N ASP A 908 44.50 -22.60 4.21
CA ASP A 908 45.63 -21.72 3.92
C ASP A 908 46.56 -22.23 2.82
N GLY A 909 46.36 -23.46 2.37
CA GLY A 909 46.99 -24.03 1.18
C GLY A 909 48.40 -24.57 1.42
N ASP A 910 48.77 -24.88 2.67
CA ASP A 910 50.09 -25.39 3.01
C ASP A 910 50.27 -26.90 2.70
N GLY A 911 49.14 -27.57 2.40
CA GLY A 911 49.04 -28.97 2.01
C GLY A 911 48.50 -29.91 3.09
N TRP A 912 48.28 -29.45 4.32
CA TRP A 912 47.65 -30.22 5.40
C TRP A 912 46.17 -29.83 5.56
N ALA A 913 45.31 -30.80 5.86
CA ALA A 913 43.89 -30.49 6.03
C ALA A 913 43.64 -29.76 7.35
N ASP A 914 42.64 -28.87 7.39
CA ASP A 914 42.22 -28.10 8.58
C ASP A 914 42.01 -28.96 9.85
N VAL A 915 41.71 -30.25 9.65
CA VAL A 915 41.40 -31.21 10.72
C VAL A 915 42.64 -31.80 11.39
N GLU A 916 43.80 -31.71 10.73
CA GLU A 916 45.09 -32.20 11.22
C GLU A 916 46.19 -31.12 11.23
N ASP A 917 45.84 -29.90 10.85
CA ASP A 917 46.64 -28.69 10.97
C ASP A 917 46.35 -27.98 12.31
N ASP A 918 47.39 -27.77 13.13
CA ASP A 918 47.25 -27.06 14.41
C ASP A 918 47.13 -25.53 14.21
N LEU A 919 47.48 -25.04 13.02
CA LEU A 919 47.45 -23.63 12.60
C LEU A 919 46.69 -23.43 11.25
N PRO A 920 45.37 -23.75 11.15
CA PRO A 920 44.61 -23.80 9.88
C PRO A 920 44.41 -22.50 9.08
N ASN A 921 45.12 -21.42 9.43
CA ASN A 921 45.07 -20.16 8.70
C ASN A 921 46.48 -19.59 8.46
N ASP A 922 47.53 -20.38 8.69
CA ASP A 922 48.93 -20.03 8.50
C ASP A 922 49.57 -20.92 7.42
N GLY A 923 49.55 -20.43 6.18
CA GLY A 923 50.03 -21.18 5.01
C GLY A 923 51.55 -21.45 4.97
N GLU A 924 52.30 -21.12 6.02
CA GLU A 924 53.73 -21.41 6.16
C GLU A 924 54.03 -22.53 7.17
N TYR A 925 53.15 -22.74 8.17
CA TYR A 925 53.39 -23.67 9.28
C TYR A 925 52.11 -24.38 9.75
N TRP A 926 52.21 -25.68 10.00
CA TRP A 926 51.06 -26.51 10.42
C TRP A 926 51.18 -27.15 11.81
N VAL A 927 52.33 -26.96 12.49
CA VAL A 927 52.62 -27.64 13.77
C VAL A 927 52.82 -26.62 14.91
N ASP A 928 52.00 -26.77 15.95
CA ASP A 928 52.14 -26.09 17.24
C ASP A 928 52.08 -27.15 18.36
N SER A 929 53.24 -27.71 18.69
CA SER A 929 53.37 -28.87 19.58
C SER A 929 52.88 -28.60 21.01
N ASP A 930 52.79 -27.35 21.43
CA ASP A 930 52.37 -27.00 22.80
C ASP A 930 51.06 -26.21 22.88
N GLY A 931 50.53 -25.76 21.75
CA GLY A 931 49.21 -25.16 21.60
C GLY A 931 49.15 -23.74 22.14
N ASP A 932 50.22 -22.95 21.99
CA ASP A 932 50.29 -21.54 22.37
C ASP A 932 50.02 -20.54 21.24
N GLY A 933 49.84 -21.04 20.01
CA GLY A 933 49.51 -20.30 18.80
C GLY A 933 50.71 -19.74 18.06
N VAL A 934 51.93 -20.19 18.39
CA VAL A 934 53.16 -19.89 17.65
C VAL A 934 53.69 -21.20 17.08
N ALA A 935 53.99 -21.21 15.77
CA ALA A 935 54.57 -22.37 15.12
C ALA A 935 55.87 -22.82 15.78
N ASP A 936 56.11 -24.13 15.84
CA ASP A 936 57.31 -24.72 16.45
C ASP A 936 58.62 -24.13 15.87
N GLU A 937 58.63 -23.78 14.57
CA GLU A 937 59.76 -23.17 13.86
C GLU A 937 60.01 -21.70 14.26
N GLU A 938 58.97 -20.98 14.67
CA GLU A 938 59.05 -19.60 15.17
C GLU A 938 59.20 -19.55 16.70
N ASP A 939 58.87 -20.64 17.39
CA ASP A 939 58.95 -20.76 18.83
C ASP A 939 60.36 -21.21 19.28
N LEU A 940 61.05 -20.31 19.99
CA LEU A 940 62.33 -20.63 20.65
C LEU A 940 62.21 -21.73 21.72
N PHE A 941 60.99 -22.05 22.16
CA PHE A 941 60.66 -23.07 23.14
C PHE A 941 59.41 -23.91 22.77
N ALA A 942 59.33 -24.41 21.53
CA ALA A 942 58.27 -25.23 20.91
C ALA A 942 57.61 -26.40 21.70
N HIS A 943 58.01 -26.68 22.93
CA HIS A 943 57.37 -27.68 23.80
C HIS A 943 57.03 -27.09 25.18
N ASN A 944 56.91 -25.78 25.29
CA ASN A 944 56.67 -25.02 26.51
C ASN A 944 55.74 -23.83 26.25
N ARG A 945 54.45 -24.14 26.33
CA ARG A 945 53.26 -23.28 26.21
C ARG A 945 53.22 -21.96 26.99
N LEU A 946 54.25 -21.65 27.76
CA LEU A 946 54.34 -20.46 28.61
C LEU A 946 55.28 -19.39 28.05
N ILE A 947 56.16 -19.72 27.09
CA ILE A 947 57.28 -18.83 26.72
C ILE A 947 57.64 -19.01 25.23
N SER A 948 57.20 -18.11 24.36
CA SER A 948 57.57 -18.19 22.93
C SER A 948 58.78 -17.36 22.44
N HIS A 949 59.25 -16.35 23.23
CA HIS A 949 60.41 -15.52 22.84
C HIS A 949 61.28 -15.10 24.04
N GLU A 950 62.56 -14.73 23.81
CA GLU A 950 63.54 -14.32 24.84
C GLU A 950 63.03 -13.23 25.84
N GLY A 951 62.05 -12.41 25.42
CA GLY A 951 61.47 -11.34 26.24
C GLY A 951 60.67 -11.84 27.44
N HIS A 952 60.05 -13.02 27.35
CA HIS A 952 59.31 -13.64 28.44
C HIS A 952 60.25 -14.15 29.56
N VAL A 953 61.47 -14.54 29.20
CA VAL A 953 62.51 -14.96 30.16
C VAL A 953 62.93 -13.78 31.06
N ALA A 954 62.99 -12.56 30.51
CA ALA A 954 63.28 -11.35 31.28
C ALA A 954 62.17 -11.04 32.29
N ALA A 955 60.90 -11.17 31.90
CA ALA A 955 59.75 -10.96 32.77
C ALA A 955 59.70 -11.96 33.94
N LEU A 956 59.97 -13.24 33.67
CA LEU A 956 60.07 -14.28 34.70
C LEU A 956 61.28 -14.10 35.63
N MET A 957 62.42 -13.60 35.12
CA MET A 957 63.56 -13.24 35.97
C MET A 957 63.26 -12.05 36.90
N PHE A 958 62.50 -11.04 36.45
CA PHE A 958 62.06 -9.95 37.32
C PHE A 958 61.14 -10.45 38.44
N LEU A 959 60.25 -11.40 38.13
CA LEU A 959 59.40 -12.05 39.13
C LEU A 959 60.23 -12.88 40.13
N GLY A 960 61.23 -13.64 39.64
CA GLY A 960 62.14 -14.43 40.47
C GLY A 960 63.02 -13.57 41.40
N VAL A 961 63.53 -12.44 40.92
CA VAL A 961 64.29 -11.46 41.73
C VAL A 961 63.38 -10.79 42.76
N PHE A 962 62.14 -10.48 42.40
CA PHE A 962 61.16 -9.92 43.33
C PHE A 962 60.83 -10.93 44.46
N VAL A 963 60.58 -12.19 44.13
CA VAL A 963 60.34 -13.26 45.12
C VAL A 963 61.56 -13.51 46.00
N ALA A 964 62.77 -13.47 45.43
CA ALA A 964 64.02 -13.60 46.20
C ALA A 964 64.26 -12.41 47.14
N CYS A 965 63.91 -11.18 46.73
CA CYS A 965 63.96 -9.99 47.58
C CYS A 965 62.96 -10.08 48.74
N VAL A 966 61.74 -10.57 48.48
CA VAL A 966 60.72 -10.80 49.52
C VAL A 966 61.15 -11.92 50.48
N ALA A 967 61.72 -13.02 49.98
CA ALA A 967 62.27 -14.10 50.80
C ALA A 967 63.49 -13.64 51.62
N GLY A 968 64.35 -12.79 51.07
CA GLY A 968 65.47 -12.17 51.76
C GLY A 968 65.03 -11.22 52.87
N LEU A 969 63.98 -10.43 52.64
CA LEU A 969 63.34 -9.59 53.66
C LEU A 969 62.71 -10.43 54.78
N LEU A 970 62.09 -11.57 54.45
CA LEU A 970 61.54 -12.52 55.43
C LEU A 970 62.64 -13.27 56.21
N PHE A 971 63.78 -13.58 55.58
CA PHE A 971 64.94 -14.19 56.24
C PHE A 971 65.65 -13.22 57.19
N LEU A 972 65.76 -11.94 56.81
CA LEU A 972 66.23 -10.86 57.69
C LEU A 972 65.27 -10.58 58.86
N ARG A 973 63.96 -10.80 58.66
CA ARG A 973 62.96 -10.78 59.75
C ARG A 973 63.12 -11.96 60.71
N ARG A 974 63.50 -13.13 60.20
CA ARG A 974 63.74 -14.35 60.99
C ARG A 974 65.04 -14.32 61.80
N HIS A 975 66.03 -13.51 61.39
CA HIS A 975 67.31 -13.36 62.11
C HIS A 975 67.32 -12.25 63.18
N ARG A 976 66.35 -11.31 63.16
CA ARG A 976 66.06 -10.41 64.29
C ARG A 976 65.20 -11.06 65.38
N ALA A 977 64.56 -12.20 65.10
CA ALA A 977 63.79 -12.98 66.07
C ALA A 977 64.62 -14.00 66.88
N ALA A 978 65.96 -14.01 66.72
CA ALA A 978 66.86 -14.94 67.42
C ALA A 978 67.55 -14.34 68.67
N GLU A 979 67.30 -13.07 69.01
CA GLU A 979 67.79 -12.44 70.27
C GLU A 979 66.67 -12.10 71.28
N GLU A 980 65.38 -12.32 70.95
CA GLU A 980 64.23 -12.06 71.86
C GLU A 980 63.58 -13.35 72.41
N ALA A 981 64.33 -14.46 72.43
CA ALA A 981 63.93 -15.74 73.05
C ALA A 981 64.69 -16.07 74.35
N MET A 982 65.21 -15.05 75.05
CA MET A 982 65.73 -15.13 76.42
C MET A 982 65.26 -13.95 77.27
N ALA A 983 63.97 -13.66 77.29
CA ALA A 983 63.35 -12.90 78.36
C ALA A 983 61.85 -13.18 78.38
N GLU A 984 61.33 -13.41 79.58
CA GLU A 984 59.90 -13.47 79.89
C GLU A 984 59.18 -14.81 79.73
N GLU A 985 59.83 -15.83 80.30
CA GLU A 985 59.20 -16.75 81.26
C GLU A 985 58.71 -16.00 82.55
N LEU A 986 58.24 -14.73 82.47
CA LEU A 986 58.01 -13.91 83.68
C LEU A 986 56.80 -12.96 83.67
N THR A 987 56.09 -12.74 82.56
CA THR A 987 55.00 -11.72 82.54
C THR A 987 53.73 -12.19 81.86
N ALA A 988 53.43 -13.49 81.97
CA ALA A 988 52.07 -14.04 81.83
C ALA A 988 51.43 -14.35 83.20
N TRP A 989 51.70 -13.51 84.22
CA TRP A 989 51.06 -13.56 85.54
C TRP A 989 50.17 -12.34 85.85
N LEU A 990 50.26 -11.25 85.08
CA LEU A 990 49.51 -10.03 85.37
C LEU A 990 49.04 -9.36 84.09
N ASP A 991 47.90 -9.78 83.59
CA ASP A 991 46.84 -8.80 83.30
C ASP A 991 45.50 -9.52 83.22
N GLY A 992 45.09 -9.99 84.40
CA GLY A 992 43.68 -9.90 84.74
C GLY A 992 43.32 -8.42 84.84
N PHE A 993 42.05 -8.14 84.57
CA PHE A 993 41.34 -6.87 84.73
C PHE A 993 41.16 -6.02 83.47
N ARG A 994 39.92 -6.12 82.95
CA ARG A 994 39.05 -5.01 82.46
C ARG A 994 39.51 -4.42 81.11
N GLY A 995 38.73 -4.38 80.03
CA GLY A 995 37.30 -4.05 79.88
C GLY A 995 37.05 -2.55 80.18
N PRO A 996 36.05 -1.88 79.58
CA PRO A 996 35.52 -1.93 78.21
C PRO A 996 35.32 -0.47 77.67
N SER A 997 34.34 -0.28 76.77
CA SER A 997 33.69 0.98 76.30
C SER A 997 34.40 1.76 75.19
N THR A 998 33.92 1.74 73.94
CA THR A 998 32.64 2.22 73.34
C THR A 998 32.63 3.70 72.97
N GLU A 999 32.27 3.92 71.69
CA GLU A 999 31.30 4.90 71.20
C GLU A 999 31.80 6.34 70.96
N GLN A 1000 31.38 7.05 69.91
CA GLN A 1000 30.08 6.97 69.23
C GLN A 1000 30.05 7.75 67.89
N GLN A 1001 28.96 7.53 67.15
CA GLN A 1001 28.31 8.36 66.12
C GLN A 1001 28.73 8.18 64.66
N ASN A 1002 27.82 8.18 63.68
CA ASN A 1002 26.43 7.73 63.52
C ASN A 1002 26.08 8.03 62.06
N ASP A 1003 25.33 7.12 61.46
CA ASP A 1003 24.28 7.28 60.45
C ASP A 1003 24.55 7.80 59.02
N GLU A 1004 23.71 7.25 58.16
CA GLU A 1004 23.66 7.15 56.70
C GLU A 1004 23.14 8.39 55.95
N TYR A 1005 23.50 8.41 54.65
CA TYR A 1005 22.75 8.87 53.45
C TYR A 1005 22.31 10.34 53.30
N GLU A 1006 22.86 11.05 52.31
CA GLU A 1006 22.29 11.26 50.95
C GLU A 1006 23.23 12.15 50.07
N SER A 1007 23.04 12.06 48.75
CA SER A 1007 23.80 12.62 47.61
C SER A 1007 23.56 14.15 47.40
N PRO A 1008 23.88 14.86 46.27
CA PRO A 1008 24.57 14.49 45.00
C PRO A 1008 25.54 15.56 44.36
N ALA A 1009 26.36 15.11 43.37
CA ALA A 1009 27.02 15.80 42.21
C ALA A 1009 27.89 17.07 42.49
N PRO A 1010 28.55 17.79 41.53
CA PRO A 1010 28.66 17.63 40.06
C PRO A 1010 30.06 18.02 39.42
N TYR A 1011 30.11 17.98 38.07
CA TYR A 1011 30.80 18.81 37.04
C TYR A 1011 32.34 19.02 36.91
N GLU A 1012 32.77 18.96 35.63
CA GLU A 1012 34.03 19.35 34.96
C GLU A 1012 34.47 20.82 35.20
N THR A 1013 35.70 21.32 34.91
CA THR A 1013 36.14 21.74 33.55
C THR A 1013 37.54 22.42 33.56
N LYS A 1014 38.29 22.21 32.45
CA LYS A 1014 39.07 23.15 31.56
C LYS A 1014 40.07 24.16 32.19
N MET A 1015 41.18 24.59 31.56
CA MET A 1015 41.53 24.76 30.14
C MET A 1015 43.06 24.99 30.00
N PHE A 1016 43.73 24.33 29.05
CA PHE A 1016 44.56 24.92 27.98
C PHE A 1016 44.97 23.83 26.99
#